data_AF-A0A929UT96-F1
#
_entry.id   AF-A0A929UT96-F1
#
_cell.length_a   1.000
_cell.length_b   1.000
_cell.length_c   1.000
_cell.angle_alpha   90.00
_cell.angle_beta   90.00
_cell.angle_gamma   90.00
#
_symmetry.space_group_name_H-M   'P 1'
#
loop_
_entity.id
_entity.type
_entity.pdbx_description
1 polymer ?
#
loop_
_entity_poly.entity_id
_entity_poly.type
_entity_poly.pdbx_seq_one_letter_code
_entity_poly.pdbx_strand_id
1 'polypeptide(L)'
;MNITNEQYLALSALAYSDISTYYNKKQTTIGYLIGNNRIKDYLGKDGSVSPEFSALSTLKDWIIIDTYSNSSSGFYGIAIQDPATKDIVFAYMGTQADILGNDFSPSDIFTDLQIGLRILPQQFVDAVNFYHQVSQTYGSQYLVDYSFTGHSLGGAIAQFMTYSSSTDDKIYDSVTFNAVSPVPIIKSMDADFNKKWSRFYNYSTDHVNSLDWVGMYYGADLGKTIRHINNTEIDYKRVNFEAVSKMLLIKLQVVKGIISNAEGYKRIQDFIKNVDGSISNGSDGYSVEDTLMFYRGQAGGASGELGGGFLDFSHHHLSQFLRDDPNKSGFQYAMTSTVDSQYEFADNSDILQFINALTVIEIAKANDSARFNKIMPSDTPPLGAYSSGGVLYILPDGTYSWGTYSDASIAYAKYIVQKYERLLVSGEFMKSYVDMQKAQAEQNRRIDPLVFDLDGDGITTVSIDDSNVFFDLDNNGFAEKTSWVGVKEGLLAYDKNGDGIINGGNELFGDRTLMKDSKTLASSGFMALAEYDNNKDGKIDSNDVIYTLLRIWQDSDGDGIASAGELKQLVDLGIVSIGLSYNNTGVTDGANNIQVRTGTFTLADGSTRMTGEYLLNRNPVYSVDSSQVEISDDVALLPNVQGAGNVGSLHKAIMQDKSSSLRGLVNQFIAEKDVAKREALVEDILARWAGVGSVDPKSRGDAFDARKLAVLEKFFGAEFQGSPNANSAPLLKSSYTKLFEVVYVSLISQAQLKDIVNSVDDDNDGISFEKAKQIIDDAISRDSVAGVGLLSEFVRAMKYYGLKSSGEFIVLRSYYVGKSAEYGRIIDFAGEQVLRGTASGDSLSVGSQYTLIDGDSGDDWLRGESGNDTLIGGTGDDALYGGKGDDLYIFNKGDGVDRIYDMNGLADEVRLKHKLQDVIFERRSDDLVVYMPGSLDSVVIDSWYRGDNYKIETFTSEDGKFITHTQIESLIQAMSTFQKDTGMTWQQALSSQPSQVESIVTQYWTAPTA
;
A
#
# COMPACT_ATOMS: atom_id res chain seq x y z
N MET A 1 15.53 -49.89 0.29
CA MET A 1 15.53 -50.11 1.76
C MET A 1 14.12 -49.96 2.31
N ASN A 2 13.81 -50.53 3.49
CA ASN A 2 12.51 -50.34 4.17
C ASN A 2 12.58 -49.18 5.17
N ILE A 3 12.60 -47.93 4.68
CA ILE A 3 12.61 -46.70 5.48
C ILE A 3 11.39 -45.86 5.10
N THR A 4 10.66 -45.30 6.05
CA THR A 4 9.50 -44.44 5.78
C THR A 4 9.90 -42.99 5.53
N ASN A 5 9.01 -42.19 4.95
CA ASN A 5 9.27 -40.77 4.70
C ASN A 5 9.51 -39.99 6.00
N GLU A 6 8.78 -40.30 7.07
CA GLU A 6 8.98 -39.72 8.40
C GLU A 6 10.37 -40.06 8.97
N GLN A 7 10.88 -41.26 8.68
CA GLN A 7 12.21 -41.69 9.09
C GLN A 7 13.31 -40.96 8.29
N TYR A 8 13.15 -40.80 6.97
CA TYR A 8 14.05 -40.00 6.15
C TYR A 8 14.08 -38.53 6.61
N LEU A 9 12.91 -37.96 6.90
CA LEU A 9 12.77 -36.60 7.43
C LEU A 9 13.53 -36.44 8.76
N ALA A 10 13.37 -37.39 9.67
CA ALA A 10 14.03 -37.38 10.96
C ALA A 10 15.56 -37.53 10.85
N LEU A 11 16.05 -38.31 9.88
CA LEU A 11 17.49 -38.42 9.59
C LEU A 11 18.04 -37.16 8.93
N SER A 12 17.27 -36.48 8.06
CA SER A 12 17.61 -35.17 7.50
C SER A 12 17.73 -34.10 8.61
N ALA A 13 16.76 -34.06 9.53
CA ALA A 13 16.79 -33.16 10.68
C ALA A 13 18.02 -33.41 11.58
N LEU A 14 18.39 -34.69 11.77
CA LEU A 14 19.55 -35.08 12.58
C LEU A 14 20.87 -34.52 12.03
N ALA A 15 21.00 -34.32 10.72
CA ALA A 15 22.20 -33.74 10.12
C ALA A 15 22.46 -32.29 10.56
N TYR A 16 21.43 -31.52 10.94
CA TYR A 16 21.56 -30.15 11.44
C TYR A 16 22.04 -30.06 12.90
N SER A 17 22.07 -31.18 13.64
CA SER A 17 22.43 -31.18 15.06
C SER A 17 23.95 -31.21 15.32
N ASP A 18 24.80 -31.10 14.29
CA ASP A 18 26.27 -31.24 14.32
C ASP A 18 26.79 -32.12 15.47
N ILE A 19 26.61 -33.42 15.29
CA ILE A 19 26.98 -34.44 16.28
C ILE A 19 28.47 -34.83 16.23
N SER A 20 29.29 -34.13 15.42
CA SER A 20 30.71 -34.46 15.24
C SER A 20 31.51 -34.45 16.55
N THR A 21 31.15 -33.56 17.48
CA THR A 21 31.76 -33.45 18.81
C THR A 21 31.40 -34.60 19.75
N TYR A 22 30.33 -35.35 19.44
CA TYR A 22 29.82 -36.47 20.25
C TYR A 22 30.11 -37.84 19.64
N TYR A 23 30.46 -37.89 18.36
CA TYR A 23 30.92 -39.08 17.68
C TYR A 23 32.34 -39.43 18.14
N ASN A 24 32.45 -40.43 19.00
CA ASN A 24 33.71 -41.15 19.16
C ASN A 24 33.67 -42.33 18.19
N LYS A 25 34.76 -42.63 17.46
CA LYS A 25 34.86 -43.67 16.41
C LYS A 25 34.42 -45.11 16.79
N LYS A 26 33.81 -45.34 17.97
CA LYS A 26 33.12 -46.57 18.35
C LYS A 26 31.60 -46.37 18.18
N GLN A 27 31.09 -46.62 16.98
CA GLN A 27 29.68 -46.93 16.66
C GLN A 27 28.63 -46.33 17.64
N THR A 28 28.26 -45.06 17.43
CA THR A 28 27.28 -44.38 18.29
C THR A 28 25.86 -44.67 17.80
N THR A 29 24.97 -45.18 18.66
CA THR A 29 23.57 -45.42 18.29
C THR A 29 22.72 -44.15 18.39
N ILE A 30 21.68 -44.04 17.56
CA ILE A 30 20.73 -42.92 17.63
C ILE A 30 20.08 -42.83 19.03
N GLY A 31 19.75 -43.98 19.64
CA GLY A 31 19.21 -44.06 20.99
C GLY A 31 20.15 -43.52 22.07
N TYR A 32 21.46 -43.63 21.87
CA TYR A 32 22.45 -43.02 22.76
C TYR A 32 22.43 -41.49 22.67
N LEU A 33 22.28 -40.93 21.47
CA LEU A 33 22.18 -39.49 21.27
C LEU A 33 20.90 -38.92 21.91
N ILE A 34 19.77 -39.62 21.71
CA ILE A 34 18.48 -39.29 22.34
C ILE A 34 18.59 -39.32 23.87
N GLY A 35 19.07 -40.43 24.43
CA GLY A 35 19.09 -40.66 25.88
C GLY A 35 20.04 -39.75 26.68
N ASN A 36 20.94 -39.03 26.01
CA ASN A 36 21.89 -38.10 26.64
C ASN A 36 21.61 -36.62 26.29
N ASN A 37 20.45 -36.28 25.72
CA ASN A 37 20.09 -34.92 25.28
C ASN A 37 21.16 -34.25 24.39
N ARG A 38 21.77 -35.03 23.49
CA ARG A 38 22.83 -34.54 22.59
C ARG A 38 22.32 -34.03 21.25
N ILE A 39 21.00 -34.06 21.06
CA ILE A 39 20.30 -33.49 19.91
C ILE A 39 19.62 -32.24 20.45
N LYS A 40 20.13 -31.06 20.07
CA LYS A 40 19.82 -29.76 20.66
C LYS A 40 18.31 -29.47 20.71
N ASP A 41 17.58 -29.93 19.70
CA ASP A 41 16.16 -29.61 19.48
C ASP A 41 15.23 -30.83 19.52
N TYR A 42 15.69 -31.95 20.11
CA TYR A 42 14.90 -33.19 20.18
C TYR A 42 13.64 -33.05 21.05
N LEU A 43 13.73 -32.28 22.14
CA LEU A 43 12.60 -31.96 23.03
C LEU A 43 12.31 -30.47 22.98
N GLY A 44 11.05 -30.12 22.74
CA GLY A 44 10.56 -28.75 22.85
C GLY A 44 10.58 -28.23 24.29
N LYS A 45 10.35 -26.91 24.46
CA LYS A 45 10.32 -26.25 25.79
C LYS A 45 9.26 -26.84 26.74
N ASP A 46 8.24 -27.49 26.20
CA ASP A 46 7.17 -28.17 26.94
C ASP A 46 7.47 -29.64 27.27
N GLY A 47 8.64 -30.15 26.87
CA GLY A 47 9.06 -31.53 27.06
C GLY A 47 8.45 -32.52 26.05
N SER A 48 7.74 -32.04 25.03
CA SER A 48 7.28 -32.87 23.91
C SER A 48 8.43 -33.15 22.94
N VAL A 49 8.40 -34.31 22.26
CA VAL A 49 9.37 -34.60 21.20
C VAL A 49 9.02 -33.77 19.98
N SER A 50 9.97 -32.99 19.49
CA SER A 50 9.83 -32.21 18.26
C SER A 50 9.37 -33.15 17.14
N PRO A 51 8.27 -32.84 16.43
CA PRO A 51 7.63 -33.87 15.61
C PRO A 51 8.48 -34.33 14.42
N GLU A 52 9.48 -33.54 14.05
CA GLU A 52 10.53 -33.80 13.04
C GLU A 52 11.42 -34.98 13.45
N PHE A 53 11.69 -35.08 14.75
CA PHE A 53 12.51 -36.11 15.36
C PHE A 53 11.69 -37.28 15.90
N SER A 54 10.35 -37.22 15.80
CA SER A 54 9.45 -38.24 16.37
C SER A 54 9.78 -39.66 15.89
N ALA A 55 10.15 -39.80 14.60
CA ALA A 55 10.52 -41.07 14.01
C ALA A 55 11.92 -41.56 14.40
N LEU A 56 12.82 -40.72 14.93
CA LEU A 56 14.15 -41.18 15.41
C LEU A 56 14.04 -42.23 16.52
N SER A 57 12.99 -42.16 17.34
CA SER A 57 12.71 -43.15 18.38
C SER A 57 12.58 -44.59 17.82
N THR A 58 12.07 -44.71 16.59
CA THR A 58 11.93 -45.99 15.87
C THR A 58 13.24 -46.48 15.27
N LEU A 59 14.23 -45.60 15.13
CA LEU A 59 15.57 -45.86 14.60
C LEU A 59 16.64 -45.93 15.70
N LYS A 60 16.25 -46.02 16.99
CA LYS A 60 17.17 -45.93 18.14
C LYS A 60 18.37 -46.89 18.10
N ASP A 61 18.23 -48.05 17.45
CA ASP A 61 19.27 -49.07 17.35
C ASP A 61 20.19 -48.88 16.14
N TRP A 62 19.87 -47.91 15.25
CA TRP A 62 20.69 -47.57 14.09
C TRP A 62 21.98 -46.87 14.51
N ILE A 63 23.04 -47.13 13.74
CA ILE A 63 24.40 -46.80 14.13
C ILE A 63 24.93 -45.70 13.22
N ILE A 64 25.39 -44.60 13.80
CA ILE A 64 26.15 -43.58 13.07
C ILE A 64 27.57 -44.13 12.91
N ILE A 65 27.94 -44.42 11.68
CA ILE A 65 29.18 -45.11 11.33
C ILE A 65 30.28 -44.13 10.95
N ASP A 66 29.96 -42.99 10.36
CA ASP A 66 30.93 -41.94 10.01
C ASP A 66 30.26 -40.55 9.89
N THR A 67 31.05 -39.50 10.04
CA THR A 67 30.64 -38.11 9.81
C THR A 67 31.74 -37.37 9.07
N TYR A 68 31.38 -36.35 8.29
CA TYR A 68 32.34 -35.53 7.56
C TYR A 68 31.93 -34.07 7.61
N SER A 69 32.89 -33.19 7.90
CA SER A 69 32.69 -31.74 7.94
C SER A 69 33.83 -31.03 7.21
N ASN A 70 33.50 -29.98 6.47
CA ASN A 70 34.47 -29.08 5.86
C ASN A 70 34.06 -27.62 6.12
N SER A 71 34.75 -26.97 7.06
CA SER A 71 34.44 -25.60 7.47
C SER A 71 34.68 -24.56 6.38
N SER A 72 35.49 -24.87 5.35
CA SER A 72 35.74 -23.93 4.24
C SER A 72 34.60 -23.90 3.23
N SER A 73 33.87 -25.00 3.07
CA SER A 73 32.69 -25.10 2.20
C SER A 73 31.38 -25.07 2.96
N GLY A 74 31.38 -25.14 4.30
CA GLY A 74 30.16 -25.30 5.09
C GLY A 74 29.54 -26.70 5.01
N PHE A 75 30.16 -27.66 4.30
CA PHE A 75 29.61 -29.00 4.12
C PHE A 75 29.61 -29.80 5.43
N TYR A 76 28.48 -30.44 5.74
CA TYR A 76 28.35 -31.44 6.80
C TYR A 76 27.48 -32.62 6.35
N GLY A 77 27.93 -33.85 6.64
CA GLY A 77 27.19 -35.07 6.32
C GLY A 77 27.41 -36.17 7.35
N ILE A 78 26.39 -37.02 7.50
CA ILE A 78 26.41 -38.19 8.40
C ILE A 78 26.05 -39.46 7.63
N ALA A 79 26.73 -40.56 7.95
CA ALA A 79 26.43 -41.89 7.41
C ALA A 79 25.88 -42.78 8.53
N ILE A 80 24.68 -43.31 8.33
CA ILE A 80 23.93 -44.09 9.33
C ILE A 80 23.64 -45.49 8.77
N GLN A 81 23.97 -46.53 9.53
CA GLN A 81 23.81 -47.93 9.13
C GLN A 81 22.68 -48.63 9.87
N ASP A 82 21.87 -49.38 9.13
CA ASP A 82 20.94 -50.37 9.68
C ASP A 82 21.74 -51.56 10.25
N PRO A 83 21.64 -51.87 11.56
CA PRO A 83 22.39 -52.96 12.17
C PRO A 83 21.99 -54.34 11.61
N ALA A 84 20.78 -54.50 11.06
CA ALA A 84 20.24 -55.75 10.56
C ALA A 84 20.65 -56.01 9.09
N THR A 85 20.40 -55.07 8.19
CA THR A 85 20.67 -55.25 6.75
C THR A 85 22.08 -54.80 6.34
N LYS A 86 22.73 -53.96 7.16
CA LYS A 86 24.00 -53.26 6.87
C LYS A 86 23.91 -52.17 5.82
N ASP A 87 22.70 -51.88 5.34
CA ASP A 87 22.37 -50.76 4.46
C ASP A 87 22.74 -49.42 5.09
N ILE A 88 23.13 -48.45 4.27
CA ILE A 88 23.66 -47.15 4.74
C ILE A 88 22.86 -45.98 4.13
N VAL A 89 22.36 -45.12 5.00
CA VAL A 89 21.72 -43.84 4.65
C VAL A 89 22.71 -42.71 4.89
N PHE A 90 22.92 -41.89 3.86
CA PHE A 90 23.64 -40.63 3.99
C PHE A 90 22.66 -39.47 4.16
N ALA A 91 22.82 -38.69 5.23
CA ALA A 91 22.05 -37.47 5.44
C ALA A 91 22.98 -36.25 5.36
N TYR A 92 22.61 -35.27 4.54
CA TYR A 92 23.40 -34.05 4.32
C TYR A 92 22.70 -32.82 4.91
N MET A 93 23.50 -31.95 5.52
CA MET A 93 23.04 -30.67 6.08
C MET A 93 22.88 -29.63 4.96
N GLY A 94 21.85 -28.77 5.09
CA GLY A 94 21.71 -27.55 4.27
C GLY A 94 22.19 -26.29 5.01
N THR A 95 21.87 -25.11 4.47
CA THR A 95 22.28 -23.81 5.04
C THR A 95 21.68 -23.58 6.43
N GLN A 96 22.45 -22.99 7.36
CA GLN A 96 22.00 -22.66 8.73
C GLN A 96 21.87 -21.14 8.87
N ALA A 97 20.68 -20.64 9.23
CA ALA A 97 20.44 -19.23 9.55
C ALA A 97 20.16 -19.11 11.06
N ASP A 98 20.98 -18.36 11.81
CA ASP A 98 20.68 -18.07 13.22
C ASP A 98 19.86 -16.76 13.32
N ILE A 99 18.65 -16.87 13.85
CA ILE A 99 17.54 -15.90 13.73
C ILE A 99 17.73 -14.65 14.62
N LEU A 100 18.83 -14.53 15.38
CA LEU A 100 19.05 -13.42 16.31
C LEU A 100 20.44 -12.77 16.25
N GLY A 101 21.12 -12.85 15.10
CA GLY A 101 22.34 -12.10 14.87
C GLY A 101 23.57 -12.68 15.57
N ASN A 102 24.24 -13.60 14.88
CA ASN A 102 25.68 -13.67 14.63
C ASN A 102 26.06 -15.08 14.17
N ASP A 103 25.96 -15.33 12.86
CA ASP A 103 26.92 -16.03 11.99
C ASP A 103 26.21 -16.37 10.68
N PHE A 104 26.14 -15.40 9.76
CA PHE A 104 25.90 -15.70 8.35
C PHE A 104 27.25 -16.09 7.74
N SER A 105 27.46 -17.37 7.44
CA SER A 105 28.64 -17.75 6.65
C SER A 105 28.44 -17.31 5.18
N PRO A 106 29.33 -16.47 4.61
CA PRO A 106 29.24 -16.05 3.21
C PRO A 106 29.31 -17.20 2.18
N SER A 107 29.71 -18.41 2.60
CA SER A 107 29.87 -19.58 1.73
C SER A 107 28.57 -20.12 1.15
N ASP A 108 27.48 -20.05 1.91
CA ASP A 108 26.27 -20.83 1.61
C ASP A 108 25.33 -20.06 0.65
N ILE A 109 25.21 -18.74 0.84
CA ILE A 109 24.54 -17.83 -0.14
C ILE A 109 25.26 -17.86 -1.50
N PHE A 110 26.59 -17.94 -1.48
CA PHE A 110 27.41 -18.04 -2.70
C PHE A 110 27.18 -19.38 -3.43
N THR A 111 26.79 -20.42 -2.70
CA THR A 111 26.57 -21.77 -3.24
C THR A 111 25.26 -21.89 -4.00
N ASP A 112 24.18 -21.33 -3.46
CA ASP A 112 22.88 -21.29 -4.16
C ASP A 112 22.96 -20.42 -5.43
N LEU A 113 23.76 -19.33 -5.38
CA LEU A 113 24.08 -18.52 -6.55
C LEU A 113 24.92 -19.29 -7.60
N GLN A 114 25.88 -20.09 -7.17
CA GLN A 114 26.69 -20.95 -8.05
C GLN A 114 25.85 -22.03 -8.75
N ILE A 115 24.89 -22.65 -8.06
CA ILE A 115 23.94 -23.62 -8.64
C ILE A 115 23.16 -22.96 -9.79
N GLY A 116 22.64 -21.74 -9.57
CA GLY A 116 21.93 -20.96 -10.60
C GLY A 116 22.82 -20.55 -11.78
N LEU A 117 24.09 -20.22 -11.52
CA LEU A 117 25.11 -19.91 -12.53
C LEU A 117 25.73 -21.16 -13.19
N ARG A 118 25.27 -22.37 -12.84
CA ARG A 118 25.76 -23.67 -13.35
C ARG A 118 27.23 -23.95 -13.03
N ILE A 119 27.71 -23.45 -11.91
CA ILE A 119 29.05 -23.69 -11.37
C ILE A 119 28.92 -24.77 -10.30
N LEU A 120 29.70 -25.85 -10.39
CA LEU A 120 29.68 -26.94 -9.40
C LEU A 120 30.27 -26.45 -8.05
N PRO A 121 29.49 -26.41 -6.95
CA PRO A 121 29.98 -25.96 -5.65
C PRO A 121 30.86 -27.01 -4.97
N GLN A 122 31.74 -26.55 -4.07
CA GLN A 122 32.68 -27.42 -3.36
C GLN A 122 31.98 -28.45 -2.45
N GLN A 123 30.79 -28.14 -1.92
CA GLN A 123 29.99 -29.04 -1.09
C GLN A 123 29.55 -30.31 -1.83
N PHE A 124 29.29 -30.22 -3.14
CA PHE A 124 28.93 -31.38 -3.98
C PHE A 124 30.14 -32.32 -4.16
N VAL A 125 31.34 -31.75 -4.27
CA VAL A 125 32.61 -32.50 -4.34
C VAL A 125 32.90 -33.18 -3.01
N ASP A 126 32.70 -32.46 -1.90
CA ASP A 126 32.89 -32.99 -0.56
C ASP A 126 31.93 -34.16 -0.25
N ALA A 127 30.68 -34.09 -0.73
CA ALA A 127 29.72 -35.19 -0.64
C ALA A 127 30.17 -36.45 -1.39
N VAL A 128 30.71 -36.30 -2.60
CA VAL A 128 31.26 -37.43 -3.38
C VAL A 128 32.46 -38.06 -2.66
N ASN A 129 33.35 -37.23 -2.09
CA ASN A 129 34.49 -37.71 -1.31
C ASN A 129 34.05 -38.48 -0.07
N PHE A 130 33.06 -37.95 0.66
CA PHE A 130 32.50 -38.60 1.85
C PHE A 130 31.86 -39.95 1.51
N TYR A 131 31.05 -40.01 0.45
CA TYR A 131 30.48 -41.25 -0.05
C TYR A 131 31.57 -42.29 -0.35
N HIS A 132 32.61 -41.93 -1.12
CA HIS A 132 33.69 -42.86 -1.45
C HIS A 132 34.45 -43.36 -0.22
N GLN A 133 34.70 -42.49 0.77
CA GLN A 133 35.33 -42.89 2.03
C GLN A 133 34.52 -43.97 2.76
N VAL A 134 33.22 -43.75 2.90
CA VAL A 134 32.32 -44.68 3.60
C VAL A 134 32.14 -45.97 2.79
N SER A 135 31.93 -45.88 1.47
CA SER A 135 31.77 -47.06 0.62
C SER A 135 33.03 -47.94 0.56
N GLN A 136 34.23 -47.36 0.56
CA GLN A 136 35.47 -48.15 0.62
C GLN A 136 35.63 -48.86 1.98
N THR A 137 35.31 -48.16 3.06
CA THR A 137 35.51 -48.66 4.43
C THR A 137 34.47 -49.72 4.81
N TYR A 138 33.22 -49.53 4.41
CA TYR A 138 32.08 -50.35 4.87
C TYR A 138 31.40 -51.17 3.76
N GLY A 139 31.59 -50.81 2.48
CA GLY A 139 30.92 -51.45 1.34
C GLY A 139 31.60 -52.73 0.82
N SER A 140 32.90 -52.92 1.05
CA SER A 140 33.64 -54.10 0.56
C SER A 140 33.37 -55.40 1.34
N GLN A 141 32.66 -55.33 2.47
CA GLN A 141 32.45 -56.47 3.37
C GLN A 141 31.06 -57.13 3.27
N TYR A 142 30.06 -56.51 2.63
CA TYR A 142 28.69 -57.03 2.52
C TYR A 142 27.98 -56.54 1.23
N LEU A 143 26.89 -57.18 0.81
CA LEU A 143 25.97 -56.64 -0.20
C LEU A 143 25.18 -55.46 0.42
N VAL A 144 25.83 -54.30 0.54
CA VAL A 144 25.27 -53.08 1.15
C VAL A 144 24.54 -52.26 0.09
N ASP A 145 23.29 -51.86 0.35
CA ASP A 145 22.60 -50.84 -0.44
C ASP A 145 22.82 -49.44 0.16
N TYR A 146 22.66 -48.40 -0.66
CA TYR A 146 22.80 -47.00 -0.24
C TYR A 146 21.53 -46.21 -0.53
N SER A 147 21.24 -45.21 0.32
CA SER A 147 20.26 -44.17 0.01
C SER A 147 20.68 -42.81 0.57
N PHE A 148 20.11 -41.75 0.02
CA PHE A 148 20.49 -40.37 0.33
C PHE A 148 19.27 -39.56 0.79
N THR A 149 19.48 -38.67 1.76
CA THR A 149 18.43 -37.77 2.26
C THR A 149 19.03 -36.42 2.65
N GLY A 150 18.19 -35.40 2.69
CA GLY A 150 18.57 -34.07 3.12
C GLY A 150 17.43 -33.09 2.94
N HIS A 151 17.58 -31.92 3.57
CA HIS A 151 16.65 -30.80 3.45
C HIS A 151 17.34 -29.62 2.76
N SER A 152 16.61 -28.82 1.97
CA SER A 152 17.15 -27.62 1.32
C SER A 152 18.38 -27.95 0.45
N LEU A 153 19.50 -27.24 0.59
CA LEU A 153 20.78 -27.55 -0.08
C LEU A 153 21.25 -29.00 0.16
N GLY A 154 21.02 -29.55 1.35
CA GLY A 154 21.32 -30.95 1.66
C GLY A 154 20.49 -31.93 0.82
N GLY A 155 19.25 -31.55 0.48
CA GLY A 155 18.40 -32.28 -0.45
C GLY A 155 18.96 -32.26 -1.88
N ALA A 156 19.47 -31.10 -2.33
CA ALA A 156 20.12 -30.96 -3.64
C ALA A 156 21.34 -31.90 -3.77
N ILE A 157 22.16 -31.94 -2.71
CA ILE A 157 23.32 -32.83 -2.63
C ILE A 157 22.88 -34.29 -2.65
N ALA A 158 21.84 -34.66 -1.90
CA ALA A 158 21.31 -36.03 -1.89
C ALA A 158 20.82 -36.47 -3.28
N GLN A 159 20.06 -35.62 -3.97
CA GLN A 159 19.64 -35.88 -5.35
C GLN A 159 20.85 -35.99 -6.29
N PHE A 160 21.82 -35.08 -6.19
CA PHE A 160 23.05 -35.16 -6.98
C PHE A 160 23.84 -36.44 -6.73
N MET A 161 23.85 -36.96 -5.50
CA MET A 161 24.51 -38.21 -5.17
C MET A 161 23.81 -39.42 -5.77
N THR A 162 22.48 -39.41 -5.88
CA THR A 162 21.72 -40.42 -6.64
C THR A 162 22.17 -40.49 -8.11
N TYR A 163 22.43 -39.34 -8.73
CA TYR A 163 22.99 -39.29 -10.08
C TYR A 163 24.46 -39.73 -10.12
N SER A 164 25.32 -39.14 -9.28
CA SER A 164 26.78 -39.27 -9.34
C SER A 164 27.29 -40.64 -8.87
N SER A 165 26.56 -41.33 -8.00
CA SER A 165 26.89 -42.69 -7.56
C SER A 165 26.29 -43.80 -8.43
N SER A 166 25.50 -43.43 -9.45
CA SER A 166 24.84 -44.41 -10.32
C SER A 166 25.83 -45.14 -11.24
N THR A 167 25.53 -46.41 -11.50
CA THR A 167 26.23 -47.25 -12.47
C THR A 167 25.23 -47.78 -13.50
N ASP A 168 25.68 -48.44 -14.56
CA ASP A 168 24.77 -49.02 -15.56
C ASP A 168 23.84 -50.10 -14.98
N ASP A 169 24.23 -50.75 -13.88
CA ASP A 169 23.48 -51.85 -13.27
C ASP A 169 22.69 -51.46 -12.00
N LYS A 170 23.01 -50.31 -11.37
CA LYS A 170 22.40 -49.91 -10.08
C LYS A 170 22.26 -48.39 -9.94
N ILE A 171 21.09 -47.98 -9.46
CA ILE A 171 20.78 -46.61 -9.00
C ILE A 171 20.33 -46.72 -7.54
N TYR A 172 20.80 -45.80 -6.71
CA TYR A 172 20.48 -45.71 -5.29
C TYR A 172 19.37 -44.67 -5.07
N ASP A 173 18.53 -44.88 -4.06
CA ASP A 173 17.36 -44.02 -3.85
C ASP A 173 17.73 -42.72 -3.12
N SER A 174 17.03 -41.62 -3.44
CA SER A 174 16.99 -40.41 -2.61
C SER A 174 15.57 -40.02 -2.23
N VAL A 175 15.36 -39.70 -0.95
CA VAL A 175 14.13 -39.06 -0.45
C VAL A 175 14.55 -37.75 0.18
N THR A 176 14.07 -36.63 -0.35
CA THR A 176 14.52 -35.30 0.05
C THR A 176 13.35 -34.41 0.44
N PHE A 177 13.64 -33.29 1.08
CA PHE A 177 12.61 -32.38 1.60
C PHE A 177 12.97 -30.95 1.22
N ASN A 178 12.06 -30.25 0.52
CA ASN A 178 12.29 -28.88 0.06
C ASN A 178 13.65 -28.70 -0.63
N ALA A 179 14.04 -29.65 -1.49
CA ALA A 179 15.38 -29.64 -2.07
C ALA A 179 15.53 -28.56 -3.14
N VAL A 180 16.73 -27.97 -3.23
CA VAL A 180 17.13 -27.22 -4.44
C VAL A 180 17.38 -28.22 -5.58
N SER A 181 16.89 -27.98 -6.79
CA SER A 181 17.15 -28.93 -7.91
C SER A 181 18.62 -28.92 -8.34
N PRO A 182 19.30 -30.09 -8.37
CA PRO A 182 20.70 -30.20 -8.82
C PRO A 182 20.84 -30.26 -10.34
N VAL A 183 19.73 -30.32 -11.09
CA VAL A 183 19.74 -30.58 -12.54
C VAL A 183 20.52 -29.55 -13.36
N PRO A 184 20.51 -28.24 -13.06
CA PRO A 184 21.36 -27.27 -13.77
C PRO A 184 22.85 -27.62 -13.70
N ILE A 185 23.32 -28.09 -12.54
CA ILE A 185 24.71 -28.54 -12.35
C ILE A 185 24.95 -29.84 -13.12
N ILE A 186 24.07 -30.82 -13.00
CA ILE A 186 24.24 -32.11 -13.70
C ILE A 186 24.32 -31.88 -15.22
N LYS A 187 23.48 -31.01 -15.79
CA LYS A 187 23.53 -30.64 -17.21
C LYS A 187 24.83 -29.94 -17.62
N SER A 188 25.47 -29.22 -16.71
CA SER A 188 26.77 -28.59 -16.97
C SER A 188 27.90 -29.64 -17.05
N MET A 189 27.74 -30.79 -16.39
CA MET A 189 28.74 -31.86 -16.33
C MET A 189 28.48 -33.00 -17.33
N ASP A 190 27.21 -33.29 -17.65
CA ASP A 190 26.79 -34.33 -18.59
C ASP A 190 25.87 -33.74 -19.67
N ALA A 191 26.45 -33.49 -20.84
CA ALA A 191 25.74 -32.96 -22.00
C ALA A 191 24.61 -33.90 -22.52
N ASP A 192 24.66 -35.20 -22.17
CA ASP A 192 23.63 -36.18 -22.54
C ASP A 192 22.56 -36.39 -21.45
N PHE A 193 22.58 -35.62 -20.35
CA PHE A 193 21.67 -35.78 -19.22
C PHE A 193 20.19 -35.85 -19.63
N ASN A 194 19.75 -34.99 -20.55
CA ASN A 194 18.35 -34.98 -21.01
C ASN A 194 17.89 -36.34 -21.59
N LYS A 195 18.79 -37.13 -22.18
CA LYS A 195 18.47 -38.47 -22.71
C LYS A 195 18.40 -39.54 -21.60
N LYS A 196 19.12 -39.32 -20.49
CA LYS A 196 19.24 -40.26 -19.37
C LYS A 196 18.29 -39.95 -18.22
N TRP A 197 17.76 -38.72 -18.15
CA TRP A 197 16.97 -38.20 -17.03
C TRP A 197 15.82 -39.11 -16.60
N SER A 198 15.05 -39.65 -17.57
CA SER A 198 13.92 -40.54 -17.28
C SER A 198 14.30 -41.81 -16.51
N ARG A 199 15.57 -42.24 -16.56
CA ARG A 199 16.10 -43.38 -15.81
C ARG A 199 16.11 -43.12 -14.29
N PHE A 200 16.26 -41.87 -13.87
CA PHE A 200 16.37 -41.48 -12.47
C PHE A 200 15.02 -41.11 -11.83
N TYR A 201 13.97 -40.95 -12.65
CA TYR A 201 12.69 -40.41 -12.21
C TYR A 201 12.04 -41.17 -11.04
N ASN A 202 12.19 -42.49 -10.99
CA ASN A 202 11.62 -43.34 -9.94
C ASN A 202 12.53 -43.54 -8.72
N TYR A 203 13.77 -43.05 -8.77
CA TYR A 203 14.79 -43.27 -7.73
C TYR A 203 15.02 -42.03 -6.86
N SER A 204 14.55 -40.86 -7.27
CA SER A 204 14.57 -39.66 -6.43
C SER A 204 13.14 -39.20 -6.17
N THR A 205 12.80 -38.90 -4.92
CA THR A 205 11.52 -38.28 -4.54
C THR A 205 11.79 -37.10 -3.63
N ASP A 206 11.38 -35.90 -4.04
CA ASP A 206 11.42 -34.70 -3.22
C ASP A 206 10.03 -34.39 -2.67
N HIS A 207 9.94 -34.17 -1.36
CA HIS A 207 8.72 -33.76 -0.69
C HIS A 207 8.76 -32.25 -0.46
N VAL A 208 7.84 -31.51 -1.08
CA VAL A 208 7.86 -30.05 -1.12
C VAL A 208 6.61 -29.47 -0.46
N ASN A 209 6.81 -28.50 0.41
CA ASN A 209 5.72 -27.71 0.98
C ASN A 209 5.19 -26.71 -0.07
N SER A 210 3.85 -26.57 -0.21
CA SER A 210 3.23 -25.64 -1.17
C SER A 210 3.56 -24.15 -0.94
N LEU A 211 4.08 -23.81 0.23
CA LEU A 211 4.56 -22.47 0.59
C LEU A 211 6.09 -22.36 0.55
N ASP A 212 6.82 -23.46 0.37
CA ASP A 212 8.27 -23.41 0.17
C ASP A 212 8.61 -23.23 -1.31
N TRP A 213 9.15 -22.07 -1.62
CA TRP A 213 9.56 -21.74 -2.98
C TRP A 213 10.88 -22.38 -3.39
N VAL A 214 11.75 -22.83 -2.47
CA VAL A 214 13.01 -23.49 -2.85
C VAL A 214 12.74 -24.83 -3.54
N GLY A 215 11.85 -25.66 -2.98
CA GLY A 215 11.36 -26.87 -3.65
C GLY A 215 10.41 -26.61 -4.83
N MET A 216 9.88 -25.39 -4.97
CA MET A 216 9.08 -24.99 -6.15
C MET A 216 9.91 -24.33 -7.26
N TYR A 217 11.13 -23.85 -6.96
CA TYR A 217 12.06 -23.14 -7.85
C TYR A 217 13.39 -23.86 -7.98
N TYR A 218 13.46 -24.75 -8.97
CA TYR A 218 14.50 -24.91 -9.99
C TYR A 218 14.03 -26.09 -10.85
N GLY A 219 14.11 -25.96 -12.19
CA GLY A 219 13.49 -26.89 -13.12
C GLY A 219 13.70 -28.38 -12.79
N ALA A 220 12.66 -29.19 -13.04
CA ALA A 220 12.59 -30.64 -12.92
C ALA A 220 13.65 -31.27 -12.00
N ASP A 221 13.27 -31.62 -10.77
CA ASP A 221 14.08 -32.46 -9.89
C ASP A 221 14.63 -33.70 -10.63
N LEU A 222 15.66 -34.33 -10.06
CA LEU A 222 16.18 -35.57 -10.62
C LEU A 222 15.09 -36.65 -10.71
N GLY A 223 14.06 -36.59 -9.86
CA GLY A 223 12.91 -37.49 -9.92
C GLY A 223 11.56 -36.87 -9.54
N LYS A 224 10.73 -37.61 -8.80
CA LYS A 224 9.35 -37.22 -8.46
C LYS A 224 9.34 -36.09 -7.46
N THR A 225 8.44 -35.13 -7.63
CA THR A 225 8.13 -34.12 -6.62
C THR A 225 6.74 -34.41 -6.06
N ILE A 226 6.64 -34.65 -4.75
CA ILE A 226 5.38 -34.80 -4.02
C ILE A 226 5.12 -33.51 -3.26
N ARG A 227 4.04 -32.81 -3.61
CA ARG A 227 3.67 -31.52 -3.03
C ARG A 227 2.68 -31.72 -1.90
N HIS A 228 2.97 -31.12 -0.76
CA HIS A 228 2.13 -31.13 0.44
C HIS A 228 1.55 -29.74 0.68
N ILE A 229 0.24 -29.64 0.92
CA ILE A 229 -0.43 -28.36 1.16
C ILE A 229 -0.25 -27.99 2.64
N ASN A 230 0.40 -26.86 2.92
CA ASN A 230 0.54 -26.37 4.29
C ASN A 230 -0.77 -25.78 4.82
N ASN A 231 -1.29 -26.35 5.89
CA ASN A 231 -2.57 -25.99 6.51
C ASN A 231 -2.44 -25.40 7.93
N THR A 232 -1.31 -24.79 8.28
CA THR A 232 -1.12 -24.14 9.59
C THR A 232 -0.44 -22.77 9.48
N GLU A 233 -1.08 -21.76 10.11
CA GLU A 233 -0.51 -20.50 10.67
C GLU A 233 -0.58 -19.16 9.90
N ILE A 234 -1.71 -18.87 9.21
CA ILE A 234 -2.23 -17.48 9.12
C ILE A 234 -3.76 -17.55 9.28
N ASP A 235 -4.32 -16.93 10.31
CA ASP A 235 -5.77 -16.68 10.34
C ASP A 235 -6.08 -15.43 9.52
N TYR A 236 -6.46 -15.63 8.26
CA TYR A 236 -6.79 -14.52 7.35
C TYR A 236 -7.86 -13.57 7.91
N LYS A 237 -8.70 -14.02 8.89
CA LYS A 237 -9.70 -13.15 9.55
C LYS A 237 -9.05 -12.13 10.46
N ARG A 238 -7.81 -12.38 10.85
CA ARG A 238 -7.01 -11.57 11.76
C ARG A 238 -5.90 -10.83 11.01
N VAL A 239 -5.79 -10.98 9.70
CA VAL A 239 -4.87 -10.20 8.86
C VAL A 239 -5.46 -8.83 8.58
N ASN A 240 -4.71 -7.78 8.89
CA ASN A 240 -5.06 -6.42 8.54
C ASN A 240 -4.57 -6.11 7.11
N PHE A 241 -5.45 -6.28 6.12
CA PHE A 241 -5.11 -6.04 4.70
C PHE A 241 -4.89 -4.56 4.35
N GLU A 242 -5.33 -3.61 5.19
CA GLU A 242 -4.98 -2.19 5.05
C GLU A 242 -3.51 -1.98 5.29
N ALA A 243 -3.02 -2.55 6.40
CA ALA A 243 -1.62 -2.52 6.75
C ALA A 243 -0.77 -3.18 5.65
N VAL A 244 -1.20 -4.34 5.14
CA VAL A 244 -0.53 -5.04 4.03
C VAL A 244 -0.45 -4.16 2.78
N SER A 245 -1.55 -3.52 2.40
CA SER A 245 -1.60 -2.65 1.22
C SER A 245 -0.64 -1.46 1.36
N LYS A 246 -0.63 -0.80 2.52
CA LYS A 246 0.31 0.30 2.81
C LYS A 246 1.77 -0.14 2.76
N MET A 247 2.08 -1.33 3.26
CA MET A 247 3.43 -1.91 3.18
C MET A 247 3.83 -2.31 1.73
N LEU A 248 2.87 -2.73 0.90
CA LEU A 248 3.12 -2.99 -0.53
C LEU A 248 3.32 -1.70 -1.35
N LEU A 249 2.73 -0.59 -0.94
CA LEU A 249 2.97 0.73 -1.55
C LEU A 249 4.38 1.23 -1.30
N ILE A 250 4.91 1.01 -0.09
CA ILE A 250 6.31 1.28 0.22
C ILE A 250 7.21 0.43 -0.69
N LYS A 251 6.88 -0.85 -0.88
CA LYS A 251 7.60 -1.74 -1.82
C LYS A 251 7.56 -1.22 -3.26
N LEU A 252 6.44 -0.69 -3.74
CA LEU A 252 6.37 -0.08 -5.08
C LEU A 252 7.33 1.10 -5.24
N GLN A 253 7.46 1.95 -4.22
CA GLN A 253 8.41 3.07 -4.23
C GLN A 253 9.86 2.57 -4.34
N VAL A 254 10.19 1.47 -3.65
CA VAL A 254 11.48 0.79 -3.75
C VAL A 254 11.75 0.28 -5.17
N VAL A 255 10.80 -0.44 -5.77
CA VAL A 255 10.93 -1.01 -7.13
C VAL A 255 11.16 0.06 -8.19
N LYS A 256 10.57 1.24 -8.00
CA LYS A 256 10.76 2.41 -8.88
C LYS A 256 12.07 3.16 -8.61
N GLY A 257 12.78 2.85 -7.54
CA GLY A 257 13.99 3.59 -7.13
C GLY A 257 13.67 4.99 -6.59
N ILE A 258 12.43 5.22 -6.14
CA ILE A 258 12.02 6.45 -5.45
C ILE A 258 12.64 6.48 -4.05
N ILE A 259 12.69 5.32 -3.39
CA ILE A 259 13.38 5.10 -2.12
C ILE A 259 14.28 3.87 -2.23
N SER A 260 15.31 3.77 -1.40
CA SER A 260 16.22 2.62 -1.39
C SER A 260 15.55 1.38 -0.79
N ASN A 261 16.09 0.18 -1.06
CA ASN A 261 15.61 -1.07 -0.46
C ASN A 261 15.59 -0.99 1.08
N ALA A 262 16.65 -0.42 1.66
CA ALA A 262 16.80 -0.24 3.11
C ALA A 262 15.72 0.70 3.69
N GLU A 263 15.55 1.88 3.07
CA GLU A 263 14.52 2.86 3.47
C GLU A 263 13.10 2.30 3.37
N GLY A 264 12.82 1.51 2.32
CA GLY A 264 11.54 0.82 2.20
C GLY A 264 11.29 -0.14 3.34
N TYR A 265 12.26 -1.01 3.63
CA TYR A 265 12.19 -1.96 4.74
C TYR A 265 11.95 -1.26 6.08
N LYS A 266 12.62 -0.14 6.30
CA LYS A 266 12.50 0.63 7.53
C LYS A 266 11.14 1.31 7.68
N ARG A 267 10.62 1.93 6.63
CA ARG A 267 9.27 2.52 6.63
C ARG A 267 8.20 1.49 6.92
N ILE A 268 8.39 0.26 6.44
CA ILE A 268 7.51 -0.87 6.78
C ILE A 268 7.62 -1.15 8.29
N GLN A 269 8.82 -1.27 8.85
CA GLN A 269 9.02 -1.48 10.29
C GLN A 269 8.45 -0.36 11.16
N ASP A 270 8.61 0.90 10.77
CA ASP A 270 8.07 2.05 11.49
C ASP A 270 6.56 2.14 11.37
N PHE A 271 6.00 1.80 10.20
CA PHE A 271 4.56 1.68 10.02
C PHE A 271 3.99 0.61 10.97
N ILE A 272 4.66 -0.55 11.09
CA ILE A 272 4.27 -1.62 12.01
C ILE A 272 4.37 -1.18 13.47
N LYS A 273 5.44 -0.47 13.84
CA LYS A 273 5.73 0.01 15.20
C LYS A 273 4.80 1.14 15.66
N ASN A 274 4.39 2.03 14.75
CA ASN A 274 3.45 3.12 15.05
C ASN A 274 1.98 2.68 15.07
N VAL A 275 1.69 1.50 14.51
CA VAL A 275 0.37 0.85 14.50
C VAL A 275 0.13 -0.01 15.76
N ASP A 276 1.13 -0.17 16.61
CA ASP A 276 1.11 -0.99 17.85
C ASP A 276 0.08 -0.50 18.91
N GLY A 277 -0.54 0.67 18.70
CA GLY A 277 -1.73 1.14 19.45
C GLY A 277 -3.09 0.70 18.86
N SER A 278 -3.13 0.41 17.55
CA SER A 278 -4.34 0.04 16.79
C SER A 278 -4.46 -1.45 16.46
N ILE A 279 -3.36 -2.21 16.54
CA ILE A 279 -3.36 -3.67 16.47
C ILE A 279 -2.93 -4.23 17.83
N SER A 280 -3.62 -3.80 18.87
CA SER A 280 -3.73 -4.62 20.08
C SER A 280 -4.83 -5.67 19.84
N ASN A 281 -4.93 -6.72 20.65
CA ASN A 281 -6.12 -7.59 20.69
C ASN A 281 -7.35 -6.80 21.22
N GLY A 282 -7.71 -5.69 20.55
CA GLY A 282 -8.84 -4.80 20.81
C GLY A 282 -10.09 -5.22 20.02
N SER A 283 -11.09 -4.33 19.99
CA SER A 283 -12.48 -4.58 19.53
C SER A 283 -12.65 -5.10 18.10
N ASP A 284 -11.60 -5.08 17.29
CA ASP A 284 -11.63 -5.21 15.83
C ASP A 284 -11.14 -6.60 15.36
N GLY A 285 -10.43 -7.34 16.23
CA GLY A 285 -10.09 -8.76 16.03
C GLY A 285 -8.78 -9.09 15.29
N TYR A 286 -8.05 -8.09 14.77
CA TYR A 286 -6.82 -8.27 13.98
C TYR A 286 -5.56 -8.59 14.81
N SER A 287 -4.55 -9.19 14.17
CA SER A 287 -3.33 -9.73 14.75
C SER A 287 -2.10 -9.21 14.02
N VAL A 288 -1.15 -8.61 14.76
CA VAL A 288 0.14 -8.16 14.21
C VAL A 288 0.90 -9.36 13.62
N GLU A 289 0.88 -10.48 14.32
CA GLU A 289 1.59 -11.70 13.91
C GLU A 289 1.08 -12.22 12.56
N ASP A 290 -0.23 -12.41 12.41
CA ASP A 290 -0.83 -12.89 11.16
C ASP A 290 -0.63 -11.90 10.00
N THR A 291 -0.75 -10.59 10.28
CA THR A 291 -0.57 -9.52 9.28
C THR A 291 0.87 -9.45 8.75
N LEU A 292 1.85 -9.58 9.64
CA LEU A 292 3.25 -9.58 9.27
C LEU A 292 3.68 -10.87 8.58
N MET A 293 3.17 -12.02 9.04
CA MET A 293 3.40 -13.30 8.36
C MET A 293 2.85 -13.26 6.94
N PHE A 294 1.67 -12.67 6.73
CA PHE A 294 1.12 -12.47 5.39
C PHE A 294 2.01 -11.57 4.54
N TYR A 295 2.38 -10.38 5.04
CA TYR A 295 3.20 -9.42 4.29
C TYR A 295 4.59 -9.98 3.92
N ARG A 296 5.28 -10.62 4.88
CA ARG A 296 6.62 -11.20 4.68
C ARG A 296 6.64 -12.28 3.62
N GLY A 297 5.58 -13.10 3.54
CA GLY A 297 5.42 -14.09 2.48
C GLY A 297 5.30 -13.49 1.06
N GLN A 298 4.98 -12.19 0.93
CA GLN A 298 4.80 -11.49 -0.35
C GLN A 298 5.90 -10.44 -0.66
N ALA A 299 6.67 -10.01 0.34
CA ALA A 299 7.62 -8.89 0.24
C ALA A 299 9.00 -9.26 -0.35
N GLY A 300 9.29 -10.55 -0.52
CA GLY A 300 10.61 -11.01 -0.91
C GLY A 300 11.00 -10.81 -2.37
N GLY A 301 11.96 -9.91 -2.61
CA GLY A 301 12.55 -9.70 -3.93
C GLY A 301 13.47 -10.85 -4.38
N ALA A 302 13.85 -10.82 -5.66
CA ALA A 302 14.68 -11.84 -6.33
C ALA A 302 16.12 -12.00 -5.79
N SER A 303 16.60 -11.10 -4.91
CA SER A 303 17.97 -11.08 -4.38
C SER A 303 18.11 -11.34 -2.87
N GLY A 304 17.01 -11.52 -2.13
CA GLY A 304 17.06 -11.89 -0.70
C GLY A 304 17.63 -10.85 0.28
N GLU A 305 17.87 -9.60 -0.14
CA GLU A 305 18.63 -8.59 0.64
C GLU A 305 17.91 -8.00 1.87
N LEU A 306 16.61 -8.26 2.07
CA LEU A 306 15.83 -7.69 3.20
C LEU A 306 15.40 -8.71 4.27
N GLY A 307 16.05 -9.86 4.37
CA GLY A 307 15.72 -10.85 5.42
C GLY A 307 14.26 -11.31 5.41
N GLY A 308 13.62 -11.23 4.26
CA GLY A 308 12.23 -11.57 4.02
C GLY A 308 12.06 -11.81 2.53
N GLY A 309 12.92 -12.64 1.97
CA GLY A 309 12.75 -13.20 0.64
C GLY A 309 11.60 -14.20 0.64
N PHE A 310 11.15 -14.56 -0.56
CA PHE A 310 10.56 -15.84 -0.94
C PHE A 310 11.43 -17.07 -0.52
N LEU A 311 12.37 -16.90 0.42
CA LEU A 311 13.51 -17.73 0.77
C LEU A 311 13.60 -18.00 2.29
N ASP A 312 12.71 -17.44 3.12
CA ASP A 312 12.75 -17.62 4.59
C ASP A 312 11.52 -18.36 5.15
N PHE A 313 11.19 -19.50 4.53
CA PHE A 313 10.36 -20.54 5.16
C PHE A 313 11.19 -21.75 5.63
N SER A 314 12.52 -21.67 5.50
CA SER A 314 13.47 -22.77 5.73
C SER A 314 13.53 -23.30 7.17
N HIS A 315 12.85 -22.66 8.11
CA HIS A 315 12.79 -23.07 9.52
C HIS A 315 11.39 -23.40 10.05
N HIS A 316 10.34 -23.45 9.21
CA HIS A 316 9.08 -24.02 9.67
C HIS A 316 9.19 -25.53 9.79
N HIS A 317 8.86 -26.02 10.98
CA HIS A 317 9.05 -27.37 11.48
C HIS A 317 8.95 -28.46 10.40
N LEU A 318 10.06 -29.16 10.10
CA LEU A 318 10.19 -30.28 9.13
C LEU A 318 9.04 -31.30 9.21
N SER A 319 8.35 -31.40 10.34
CA SER A 319 7.19 -32.24 10.61
C SER A 319 5.89 -31.89 9.88
N GLN A 320 5.80 -30.67 9.32
CA GLN A 320 4.59 -30.19 8.64
C GLN A 320 4.45 -30.72 7.20
N PHE A 321 5.50 -31.38 6.68
CA PHE A 321 5.56 -31.96 5.34
C PHE A 321 4.70 -33.20 5.10
N LEU A 322 4.03 -33.78 6.11
CA LEU A 322 3.38 -35.10 5.95
C LEU A 322 1.93 -35.15 6.42
N ARG A 323 1.25 -33.99 6.50
CA ARG A 323 -0.14 -33.89 6.98
C ARG A 323 -1.05 -33.26 5.91
N ASP A 324 -1.59 -34.07 5.01
CA ASP A 324 -2.69 -33.67 4.13
C ASP A 324 -4.02 -33.65 4.91
N ASP A 325 -4.72 -32.50 4.95
CA ASP A 325 -6.14 -32.45 5.35
C ASP A 325 -7.01 -32.05 4.14
N PRO A 326 -7.56 -33.04 3.42
CA PRO A 326 -8.34 -32.80 2.19
C PRO A 326 -9.71 -32.15 2.44
N ASN A 327 -10.13 -31.94 3.70
CA ASN A 327 -11.41 -31.31 4.05
C ASN A 327 -11.31 -29.78 4.25
N LYS A 328 -10.12 -29.18 4.11
CA LYS A 328 -9.91 -27.72 4.16
C LYS A 328 -9.51 -27.20 2.79
N SER A 329 -10.15 -26.12 2.33
CA SER A 329 -9.89 -25.50 1.03
C SER A 329 -8.60 -24.67 1.04
N GLY A 330 -7.88 -24.65 -0.08
CA GLY A 330 -6.57 -23.98 -0.20
C GLY A 330 -6.61 -22.44 -0.09
N PHE A 331 -5.41 -21.84 0.00
CA PHE A 331 -5.10 -20.41 0.17
C PHE A 331 -6.15 -19.41 -0.36
N GLN A 332 -6.60 -19.60 -1.60
CA GLN A 332 -7.49 -18.67 -2.27
C GLN A 332 -8.93 -18.67 -1.72
N TYR A 333 -9.46 -19.82 -1.31
CA TYR A 333 -10.82 -19.93 -0.78
C TYR A 333 -10.94 -19.28 0.61
N ALA A 334 -9.83 -19.32 1.39
CA ALA A 334 -9.75 -18.70 2.70
C ALA A 334 -9.59 -17.17 2.63
N MET A 335 -8.94 -16.61 1.60
CA MET A 335 -8.93 -15.15 1.37
C MET A 335 -10.32 -14.63 0.96
N THR A 336 -10.97 -15.27 -0.01
CA THR A 336 -12.27 -14.82 -0.54
C THR A 336 -13.39 -14.86 0.50
N SER A 337 -13.34 -15.75 1.50
CA SER A 337 -14.41 -15.88 2.51
C SER A 337 -14.31 -14.90 3.69
N THR A 338 -13.27 -14.08 3.73
CA THR A 338 -12.78 -13.47 4.97
C THR A 338 -12.69 -11.94 4.87
N VAL A 339 -12.57 -11.41 3.66
CA VAL A 339 -12.29 -10.00 3.40
C VAL A 339 -13.54 -9.22 2.94
N ASP A 340 -14.66 -9.88 2.64
CA ASP A 340 -15.94 -9.24 2.27
C ASP A 340 -16.46 -8.21 3.29
N SER A 341 -15.90 -8.16 4.51
CA SER A 341 -16.29 -7.24 5.57
C SER A 341 -15.23 -6.20 5.97
N GLN A 342 -14.08 -6.11 5.28
CA GLN A 342 -12.92 -5.36 5.80
C GLN A 342 -12.48 -4.14 4.97
N TYR A 343 -13.01 -3.86 3.77
CA TYR A 343 -12.52 -2.75 2.93
C TYR A 343 -13.57 -2.01 2.08
N GLU A 344 -13.39 -0.69 1.92
CA GLU A 344 -14.17 0.21 1.02
C GLU A 344 -13.36 0.74 -0.20
N PHE A 345 -12.07 0.39 -0.36
CA PHE A 345 -11.17 1.07 -1.32
C PHE A 345 -10.46 0.19 -2.38
N ALA A 346 -10.40 -1.15 -2.23
CA ALA A 346 -9.92 -2.06 -3.27
C ALA A 346 -10.46 -3.49 -3.02
N ASP A 347 -10.83 -4.20 -4.09
CA ASP A 347 -11.28 -5.60 -4.02
C ASP A 347 -10.07 -6.56 -3.85
N ASN A 348 -10.32 -7.73 -3.27
CA ASN A 348 -9.34 -8.81 -3.06
C ASN A 348 -8.59 -9.22 -4.32
N SER A 349 -9.31 -9.20 -5.45
CA SER A 349 -8.77 -9.51 -6.76
C SER A 349 -7.70 -8.50 -7.18
N ASP A 350 -7.89 -7.22 -6.83
CA ASP A 350 -6.95 -6.16 -7.15
C ASP A 350 -5.64 -6.36 -6.36
N ILE A 351 -5.69 -6.65 -5.05
CA ILE A 351 -4.48 -6.73 -4.21
C ILE A 351 -3.59 -7.87 -4.69
N LEU A 352 -4.21 -8.99 -5.06
CA LEU A 352 -3.50 -10.13 -5.64
C LEU A 352 -2.92 -9.81 -7.01
N GLN A 353 -3.64 -9.08 -7.87
CA GLN A 353 -3.13 -8.59 -9.16
C GLN A 353 -1.91 -7.67 -8.95
N PHE A 354 -1.94 -6.79 -7.95
CA PHE A 354 -0.84 -5.87 -7.65
C PHE A 354 0.43 -6.57 -7.20
N ILE A 355 0.31 -7.50 -6.25
CA ILE A 355 1.43 -8.31 -5.76
C ILE A 355 2.10 -9.06 -6.92
N ASN A 356 1.29 -9.64 -7.81
CA ASN A 356 1.78 -10.33 -9.00
C ASN A 356 2.47 -9.37 -9.99
N ALA A 357 1.89 -8.18 -10.22
CA ALA A 357 2.45 -7.18 -11.11
C ALA A 357 3.81 -6.65 -10.63
N LEU A 358 3.97 -6.41 -9.33
CA LEU A 358 5.25 -6.02 -8.72
C LEU A 358 6.33 -7.08 -8.99
N THR A 359 5.99 -8.36 -8.84
CA THR A 359 6.90 -9.48 -9.07
C THR A 359 7.38 -9.55 -10.54
N VAL A 360 6.45 -9.39 -11.49
CA VAL A 360 6.79 -9.35 -12.93
C VAL A 360 7.74 -8.19 -13.25
N ILE A 361 7.46 -7.01 -12.69
CA ILE A 361 8.29 -5.82 -12.89
C ILE A 361 9.69 -6.01 -12.34
N GLU A 362 9.82 -6.53 -11.12
CA GLU A 362 11.11 -6.78 -10.46
C GLU A 362 11.98 -7.73 -11.28
N ILE A 363 11.43 -8.88 -11.67
CA ILE A 363 12.17 -9.90 -12.42
C ILE A 363 12.48 -9.44 -13.85
N ALA A 364 11.55 -8.78 -14.54
CA ALA A 364 11.79 -8.26 -15.88
C ALA A 364 12.88 -7.18 -15.89
N LYS A 365 12.87 -6.28 -14.90
CA LYS A 365 13.89 -5.25 -14.72
C LYS A 365 15.25 -5.85 -14.38
N ALA A 366 15.31 -6.87 -13.52
CA ALA A 366 16.55 -7.56 -13.16
C ALA A 366 17.16 -8.33 -14.33
N ASN A 367 16.33 -8.97 -15.16
CA ASN A 367 16.79 -9.76 -16.31
C ASN A 367 17.33 -8.89 -17.46
N ASP A 368 16.65 -7.80 -17.80
CA ASP A 368 17.07 -6.89 -18.87
C ASP A 368 16.46 -5.50 -18.66
N SER A 369 17.14 -4.65 -17.89
CA SER A 369 16.66 -3.30 -17.57
C SER A 369 16.48 -2.41 -18.81
N ALA A 370 17.29 -2.60 -19.86
CA ALA A 370 17.22 -1.79 -21.08
C ALA A 370 15.99 -2.14 -21.92
N ARG A 371 15.64 -3.43 -22.01
CA ARG A 371 14.39 -3.88 -22.62
C ARG A 371 13.17 -3.48 -21.78
N PHE A 372 13.22 -3.68 -20.46
CA PHE A 372 12.15 -3.30 -19.54
C PHE A 372 11.76 -1.82 -19.67
N ASN A 373 12.74 -0.91 -19.77
CA ASN A 373 12.48 0.53 -19.88
C ASN A 373 11.78 0.94 -21.19
N LYS A 374 11.91 0.16 -22.27
CA LYS A 374 11.31 0.47 -23.58
C LYS A 374 9.85 0.03 -23.71
N ILE A 375 9.40 -0.90 -22.87
CA ILE A 375 8.05 -1.45 -22.93
C ILE A 375 7.08 -0.49 -22.24
N MET A 376 6.12 0.04 -22.97
CA MET A 376 5.08 0.90 -22.39
C MET A 376 4.02 0.07 -21.64
N PRO A 377 3.31 0.65 -20.65
CA PRO A 377 2.13 0.03 -20.07
C PRO A 377 1.10 -0.32 -21.15
N SER A 378 0.34 -1.39 -20.96
CA SER A 378 -0.74 -1.75 -21.88
C SER A 378 -1.94 -0.84 -21.68
N ASP A 379 -2.57 -0.41 -22.77
CA ASP A 379 -3.85 0.33 -22.75
C ASP A 379 -5.07 -0.61 -22.66
N THR A 380 -4.84 -1.93 -22.77
CA THR A 380 -5.86 -2.99 -22.72
C THR A 380 -5.34 -4.20 -21.92
N PRO A 381 -6.19 -4.93 -21.17
CA PRO A 381 -5.81 -6.26 -20.68
C PRO A 381 -5.65 -7.21 -21.89
N PRO A 382 -4.65 -8.09 -21.91
CA PRO A 382 -4.48 -9.02 -23.03
C PRO A 382 -5.63 -10.04 -23.07
N LEU A 383 -6.14 -10.31 -24.28
CA LEU A 383 -7.15 -11.33 -24.59
C LEU A 383 -6.90 -12.64 -23.83
N GLY A 384 -7.84 -13.00 -22.93
CA GLY A 384 -7.87 -14.28 -22.21
C GLY A 384 -7.41 -14.29 -20.75
N ALA A 385 -7.24 -13.13 -20.10
CA ALA A 385 -6.79 -13.04 -18.72
C ALA A 385 -7.93 -13.30 -17.69
N TYR A 386 -8.38 -14.55 -17.54
CA TYR A 386 -9.25 -14.91 -16.41
C TYR A 386 -8.42 -15.30 -15.18
N SER A 387 -8.48 -14.47 -14.13
CA SER A 387 -8.05 -14.88 -12.79
C SER A 387 -9.19 -15.63 -12.10
N SER A 388 -9.19 -16.96 -12.25
CA SER A 388 -9.67 -17.79 -11.17
C SER A 388 -8.50 -18.69 -10.79
N GLY A 389 -8.11 -18.73 -9.53
CA GLY A 389 -7.87 -20.07 -9.02
C GLY A 389 -6.49 -20.44 -8.51
N GLY A 390 -5.53 -19.54 -8.32
CA GLY A 390 -4.27 -19.88 -7.66
C GLY A 390 -3.02 -19.23 -8.25
N VAL A 391 -1.89 -19.42 -7.56
CA VAL A 391 -0.56 -18.81 -7.81
C VAL A 391 0.10 -19.36 -9.09
N LEU A 392 -0.57 -19.26 -10.25
CA LEU A 392 0.00 -19.66 -11.53
C LEU A 392 -0.44 -18.69 -12.64
N TYR A 393 0.52 -17.93 -13.16
CA TYR A 393 0.36 -17.26 -14.46
C TYR A 393 0.47 -18.33 -15.57
N ILE A 394 -0.59 -18.55 -16.34
CA ILE A 394 -0.50 -19.16 -17.67
C ILE A 394 -0.50 -18.00 -18.66
N LEU A 395 0.58 -17.85 -19.43
CA LEU A 395 0.67 -16.83 -20.47
C LEU A 395 -0.22 -17.17 -21.67
N PRO A 396 -0.58 -16.19 -22.54
CA PRO A 396 -1.47 -16.41 -23.70
C PRO A 396 -1.01 -17.48 -24.71
N ASP A 397 0.24 -17.94 -24.62
CA ASP A 397 0.83 -19.01 -25.43
C ASP A 397 0.87 -20.39 -24.73
N GLY A 398 0.33 -20.48 -23.51
CA GLY A 398 0.32 -21.70 -22.70
C GLY A 398 1.61 -21.97 -21.91
N THR A 399 2.54 -21.00 -21.82
CA THR A 399 3.78 -21.18 -21.06
C THR A 399 3.63 -20.84 -19.56
N TYR A 400 4.37 -21.60 -18.74
CA TYR A 400 4.43 -21.46 -17.27
C TYR A 400 5.38 -20.32 -16.85
N SER A 401 5.33 -19.91 -15.58
CA SER A 401 6.07 -18.79 -14.95
C SER A 401 7.60 -18.87 -14.90
N TRP A 402 8.24 -19.47 -15.91
CA TRP A 402 9.66 -19.77 -15.94
C TRP A 402 10.27 -19.26 -17.25
N GLY A 403 10.68 -17.99 -17.27
CA GLY A 403 11.39 -17.41 -18.41
C GLY A 403 11.48 -15.88 -18.40
N THR A 404 12.15 -15.32 -19.40
CA THR A 404 12.04 -13.90 -19.74
C THR A 404 10.59 -13.58 -20.05
N TYR A 405 9.99 -12.67 -19.29
CA TYR A 405 8.62 -12.20 -19.56
C TYR A 405 8.51 -11.62 -20.96
N SER A 406 7.36 -11.87 -21.61
CA SER A 406 7.02 -11.25 -22.88
C SER A 406 6.82 -9.73 -22.70
N ASP A 407 6.96 -8.96 -23.79
CA ASP A 407 6.69 -7.52 -23.72
C ASP A 407 5.25 -7.23 -23.30
N ALA A 408 4.29 -8.08 -23.70
CA ALA A 408 2.88 -7.98 -23.30
C ALA A 408 2.67 -8.19 -21.79
N SER A 409 3.36 -9.16 -21.19
CA SER A 409 3.28 -9.44 -19.75
C SER A 409 3.85 -8.28 -18.93
N ILE A 410 4.95 -7.68 -19.41
CA ILE A 410 5.58 -6.51 -18.80
C ILE A 410 4.67 -5.29 -18.93
N ALA A 411 4.06 -5.09 -20.11
CA ALA A 411 3.11 -4.01 -20.36
C ALA A 411 1.86 -4.11 -19.46
N TYR A 412 1.31 -5.31 -19.29
CA TYR A 412 0.17 -5.54 -18.39
C TYR A 412 0.53 -5.35 -16.91
N ALA A 413 1.68 -5.85 -16.45
CA ALA A 413 2.14 -5.60 -15.09
C ALA A 413 2.34 -4.09 -14.82
N LYS A 414 2.87 -3.34 -15.80
CA LYS A 414 2.94 -1.87 -15.73
C LYS A 414 1.56 -1.23 -15.67
N TYR A 415 0.58 -1.73 -16.42
CA TYR A 415 -0.81 -1.28 -16.34
C TYR A 415 -1.41 -1.49 -14.94
N ILE A 416 -1.23 -2.67 -14.35
CA ILE A 416 -1.74 -2.96 -13.00
C ILE A 416 -1.07 -2.08 -11.95
N VAL A 417 0.25 -1.86 -12.05
CA VAL A 417 0.93 -0.88 -11.18
C VAL A 417 0.34 0.51 -11.37
N GLN A 418 0.09 0.95 -12.60
CA GLN A 418 -0.54 2.25 -12.84
C GLN A 418 -1.98 2.33 -12.30
N LYS A 419 -2.78 1.25 -12.42
CA LYS A 419 -4.12 1.15 -11.81
C LYS A 419 -4.03 1.35 -10.29
N TYR A 420 -3.06 0.69 -9.66
CA TYR A 420 -2.80 0.81 -8.23
C TYR A 420 -2.27 2.17 -7.78
N GLU A 421 -1.43 2.81 -8.60
CA GLU A 421 -0.98 4.17 -8.35
C GLU A 421 -2.12 5.17 -8.44
N ARG A 422 -3.05 4.98 -9.40
CA ARG A 422 -4.27 5.80 -9.50
C ARG A 422 -5.16 5.60 -8.28
N LEU A 423 -5.32 4.37 -7.79
CA LEU A 423 -5.98 4.12 -6.51
C LEU A 423 -5.32 4.93 -5.40
N LEU A 424 -4.01 4.77 -5.16
CA LEU A 424 -3.31 5.47 -4.09
C LEU A 424 -3.44 7.00 -4.18
N VAL A 425 -3.19 7.54 -5.37
CA VAL A 425 -3.30 8.98 -5.65
C VAL A 425 -4.74 9.46 -5.42
N SER A 426 -5.74 8.69 -5.86
CA SER A 426 -7.14 8.97 -5.57
C SER A 426 -7.43 8.93 -4.07
N GLY A 427 -6.80 8.04 -3.28
CA GLY A 427 -6.93 7.95 -1.82
C GLY A 427 -6.44 9.18 -1.06
N GLU A 428 -5.30 9.75 -1.47
CA GLU A 428 -4.82 11.04 -0.95
C GLU A 428 -5.75 12.19 -1.37
N PHE A 429 -6.32 12.12 -2.59
CA PHE A 429 -7.36 13.02 -3.05
C PHE A 429 -8.74 12.77 -2.41
N MET A 430 -9.01 11.59 -1.84
CA MET A 430 -10.33 11.21 -1.33
C MET A 430 -10.73 12.06 -0.13
N LYS A 431 -9.77 12.45 0.73
CA LYS A 431 -10.06 13.39 1.83
C LYS A 431 -10.49 14.76 1.32
N SER A 432 -9.98 15.18 0.16
CA SER A 432 -10.38 16.42 -0.50
C SER A 432 -11.73 16.25 -1.23
N TYR A 433 -11.96 15.10 -1.86
CA TYR A 433 -13.22 14.75 -2.51
C TYR A 433 -14.38 14.63 -1.52
N VAL A 434 -14.18 14.01 -0.36
CA VAL A 434 -15.19 13.90 0.70
C VAL A 434 -15.66 15.28 1.16
N ASP A 435 -14.75 16.25 1.30
CA ASP A 435 -15.11 17.61 1.67
C ASP A 435 -15.90 18.32 0.55
N MET A 436 -15.50 18.12 -0.71
CA MET A 436 -16.27 18.61 -1.86
C MET A 436 -17.67 17.98 -1.90
N GLN A 437 -17.78 16.68 -1.62
CA GLN A 437 -19.06 15.98 -1.58
C GLN A 437 -19.91 16.42 -0.39
N LYS A 438 -19.35 16.71 0.78
CA LYS A 438 -20.11 17.33 1.87
C LYS A 438 -20.61 18.73 1.50
N ALA A 439 -19.86 19.45 0.64
CA ALA A 439 -20.26 20.76 0.15
C ALA A 439 -21.41 20.69 -0.88
N GLN A 440 -21.76 19.50 -1.39
CA GLN A 440 -22.73 19.31 -2.48
C GLN A 440 -23.76 18.22 -2.16
N ALA A 441 -25.03 18.42 -2.48
CA ALA A 441 -25.99 17.30 -2.42
C ALA A 441 -25.69 16.33 -3.58
N GLU A 442 -25.47 15.06 -3.27
CA GLU A 442 -25.19 13.97 -4.24
C GLU A 442 -26.15 14.00 -5.43
N GLN A 443 -25.69 14.43 -6.60
CA GLN A 443 -26.35 14.17 -7.89
C GLN A 443 -25.49 14.62 -9.09
N ASN A 444 -24.91 13.62 -9.78
CA ASN A 444 -24.52 13.55 -11.22
C ASN A 444 -23.48 12.42 -11.45
N ARG A 445 -23.65 11.26 -10.78
CA ARG A 445 -22.76 10.08 -10.94
C ARG A 445 -23.34 9.00 -11.85
N ARG A 446 -24.42 9.30 -12.57
CA ARG A 446 -25.19 8.28 -13.28
C ARG A 446 -25.47 8.69 -14.71
N ILE A 447 -25.12 7.79 -15.63
CA ILE A 447 -25.27 7.96 -17.07
C ILE A 447 -25.97 6.72 -17.60
N ASP A 448 -26.91 6.91 -18.52
CA ASP A 448 -27.61 5.80 -19.12
C ASP A 448 -26.90 5.26 -20.35
N PRO A 449 -26.70 3.93 -20.40
CA PRO A 449 -26.77 3.23 -21.67
C PRO A 449 -28.08 2.44 -21.81
N LEU A 450 -28.38 2.09 -23.06
CA LEU A 450 -29.45 1.19 -23.45
C LEU A 450 -28.95 -0.26 -23.47
N VAL A 451 -29.54 -1.09 -22.61
CA VAL A 451 -29.17 -2.48 -22.32
C VAL A 451 -30.21 -3.45 -22.87
N PHE A 452 -29.75 -4.59 -23.38
CA PHE A 452 -30.54 -5.65 -23.99
C PHE A 452 -30.47 -6.92 -23.15
N ASP A 453 -31.65 -7.47 -22.84
CA ASP A 453 -31.81 -8.78 -22.21
C ASP A 453 -31.65 -9.90 -23.27
N LEU A 454 -30.44 -10.47 -23.38
CA LEU A 454 -30.10 -11.42 -24.45
C LEU A 454 -30.37 -12.88 -24.10
N ASP A 455 -30.60 -13.25 -22.84
CA ASP A 455 -30.95 -14.62 -22.46
C ASP A 455 -32.42 -14.77 -22.00
N GLY A 456 -33.09 -13.65 -21.72
CA GLY A 456 -34.52 -13.58 -21.42
C GLY A 456 -34.86 -13.80 -19.96
N ASP A 457 -33.88 -13.73 -19.04
CA ASP A 457 -34.09 -13.90 -17.60
C ASP A 457 -34.27 -12.55 -16.84
N GLY A 458 -34.20 -11.44 -17.58
CA GLY A 458 -34.21 -10.08 -17.06
C GLY A 458 -32.88 -9.39 -17.33
N ILE A 459 -32.76 -8.11 -16.96
CA ILE A 459 -31.48 -7.39 -17.05
C ILE A 459 -30.83 -7.42 -15.67
N THR A 460 -29.62 -7.97 -15.59
CA THR A 460 -28.76 -7.94 -14.41
C THR A 460 -27.63 -6.91 -14.57
N THR A 461 -27.17 -6.37 -13.44
CA THR A 461 -26.08 -5.39 -13.38
C THR A 461 -25.10 -5.76 -12.27
N VAL A 462 -23.88 -5.27 -12.39
CA VAL A 462 -22.76 -5.45 -11.46
C VAL A 462 -22.58 -4.14 -10.66
N SER A 463 -22.39 -4.26 -9.35
CA SER A 463 -22.17 -3.09 -8.48
C SER A 463 -20.85 -2.39 -8.81
N ILE A 464 -20.68 -1.14 -8.39
CA ILE A 464 -19.42 -0.40 -8.61
C ILE A 464 -18.25 -1.02 -7.83
N ASP A 465 -18.54 -1.68 -6.71
CA ASP A 465 -17.54 -2.30 -5.86
C ASP A 465 -17.03 -3.60 -6.49
N ASP A 466 -17.94 -4.39 -7.06
CA ASP A 466 -17.65 -5.67 -7.73
C ASP A 466 -17.17 -5.51 -9.18
N SER A 467 -17.37 -4.33 -9.79
CA SER A 467 -17.00 -4.06 -11.18
C SER A 467 -15.52 -3.72 -11.33
N ASN A 468 -14.88 -4.33 -12.34
CA ASN A 468 -13.52 -4.00 -12.77
C ASN A 468 -13.45 -3.01 -13.94
N VAL A 469 -14.61 -2.54 -14.41
CA VAL A 469 -14.75 -1.75 -15.64
C VAL A 469 -14.36 -0.28 -15.43
N PHE A 470 -13.53 0.21 -16.35
CA PHE A 470 -13.30 1.64 -16.59
C PHE A 470 -13.84 2.01 -17.96
N PHE A 471 -14.87 2.85 -18.02
CA PHE A 471 -15.47 3.28 -19.28
C PHE A 471 -15.78 4.77 -19.24
N ASP A 472 -15.54 5.46 -20.36
CA ASP A 472 -15.77 6.91 -20.50
C ASP A 472 -17.24 7.17 -20.85
N LEU A 473 -18.14 6.99 -19.87
CA LEU A 473 -19.57 7.10 -20.11
C LEU A 473 -20.00 8.53 -20.48
N ASP A 474 -19.37 9.60 -19.96
CA ASP A 474 -19.71 10.98 -20.36
C ASP A 474 -18.94 11.49 -21.58
N ASN A 475 -18.08 10.66 -22.16
CA ASN A 475 -17.33 10.95 -23.37
C ASN A 475 -16.41 12.19 -23.19
N ASN A 476 -15.76 12.30 -22.02
CA ASN A 476 -14.89 13.41 -21.65
C ASN A 476 -13.39 13.12 -21.89
N GLY A 477 -13.04 11.92 -22.34
CA GLY A 477 -11.67 11.43 -22.55
C GLY A 477 -11.05 10.71 -21.35
N PHE A 478 -11.82 10.49 -20.28
CA PHE A 478 -11.38 9.83 -19.06
C PHE A 478 -12.35 8.68 -18.72
N ALA A 479 -11.84 7.46 -18.77
CA ALA A 479 -12.62 6.27 -18.45
C ALA A 479 -12.76 6.12 -16.93
N GLU A 480 -13.97 6.11 -16.39
CA GLU A 480 -14.22 6.14 -14.95
C GLU A 480 -14.58 4.75 -14.42
N LYS A 481 -14.23 4.43 -13.16
CA LYS A 481 -14.68 3.18 -12.54
C LYS A 481 -16.20 3.19 -12.52
N THR A 482 -16.82 2.21 -13.18
CA THR A 482 -18.27 2.22 -13.43
C THR A 482 -18.88 0.88 -13.04
N SER A 483 -20.06 0.91 -12.41
CA SER A 483 -20.99 -0.22 -12.39
C SER A 483 -21.27 -0.68 -13.81
N TRP A 484 -21.51 -1.97 -14.00
CA TRP A 484 -21.60 -2.52 -15.35
C TRP A 484 -22.84 -3.37 -15.56
N VAL A 485 -23.10 -3.73 -16.82
CA VAL A 485 -24.12 -4.74 -17.15
C VAL A 485 -23.56 -6.14 -16.90
N GLY A 486 -24.43 -7.11 -16.61
CA GLY A 486 -23.99 -8.49 -16.51
C GLY A 486 -23.42 -9.03 -17.83
N VAL A 487 -22.63 -10.10 -17.74
CA VAL A 487 -21.91 -10.70 -18.89
C VAL A 487 -22.84 -11.35 -19.92
N LYS A 488 -24.12 -11.53 -19.60
CA LYS A 488 -25.10 -12.14 -20.49
C LYS A 488 -25.94 -11.11 -21.22
N GLU A 489 -25.94 -9.87 -20.74
CA GLU A 489 -26.63 -8.73 -21.28
C GLU A 489 -25.84 -8.13 -22.44
N GLY A 490 -26.42 -7.16 -23.14
CA GLY A 490 -25.74 -6.46 -24.23
C GLY A 490 -25.99 -4.96 -24.22
N LEU A 491 -24.95 -4.18 -24.47
CA LEU A 491 -25.04 -2.73 -24.67
C LEU A 491 -25.26 -2.42 -26.15
N LEU A 492 -26.18 -1.50 -26.46
CA LEU A 492 -26.34 -1.03 -27.84
C LEU A 492 -25.25 -0.01 -28.19
N ALA A 493 -24.44 -0.35 -29.19
CA ALA A 493 -23.28 0.41 -29.59
C ALA A 493 -23.30 0.77 -31.09
N TYR A 494 -22.68 1.91 -31.41
CA TYR A 494 -22.43 2.39 -32.76
C TYR A 494 -21.17 3.26 -32.77
N ASP A 495 -20.13 2.78 -33.45
CA ASP A 495 -18.90 3.52 -33.71
C ASP A 495 -19.23 4.76 -34.56
N LYS A 496 -19.32 5.91 -33.88
CA LYS A 496 -19.71 7.18 -34.50
C LYS A 496 -18.53 7.94 -35.06
N ASN A 497 -17.36 7.78 -34.46
CA ASN A 497 -16.16 8.54 -34.83
C ASN A 497 -15.37 7.84 -35.96
N GLY A 498 -15.69 6.58 -36.25
CA GLY A 498 -15.12 5.76 -37.31
C GLY A 498 -13.72 5.24 -37.01
N ASP A 499 -13.31 5.20 -35.74
CA ASP A 499 -11.99 4.71 -35.32
C ASP A 499 -11.95 3.17 -35.15
N GLY A 500 -13.11 2.51 -35.21
CA GLY A 500 -13.25 1.06 -35.11
C GLY A 500 -13.27 0.53 -33.67
N ILE A 501 -13.35 1.40 -32.66
CA ILE A 501 -13.31 1.07 -31.24
C ILE A 501 -14.57 1.66 -30.58
N ILE A 502 -15.19 0.94 -29.65
CA ILE A 502 -16.26 1.49 -28.80
C ILE A 502 -15.62 1.84 -27.46
N ASN A 503 -15.34 3.12 -27.23
CA ASN A 503 -14.60 3.58 -26.06
C ASN A 503 -15.21 4.80 -25.35
N GLY A 504 -16.27 5.39 -25.90
CA GLY A 504 -16.95 6.53 -25.30
C GLY A 504 -18.46 6.38 -25.25
N GLY A 505 -19.10 7.03 -24.28
CA GLY A 505 -20.56 6.98 -24.12
C GLY A 505 -21.35 7.65 -25.24
N ASN A 506 -20.72 8.42 -26.13
CA ASN A 506 -21.37 8.88 -27.36
C ASN A 506 -21.57 7.76 -28.39
N GLU A 507 -20.83 6.65 -28.23
CA GLU A 507 -20.89 5.45 -29.06
C GLU A 507 -21.82 4.39 -28.47
N LEU A 508 -22.19 4.53 -27.19
CA LEU A 508 -23.34 3.87 -26.61
C LEU A 508 -24.61 4.72 -26.82
N PHE A 509 -25.76 4.07 -26.90
CA PHE A 509 -27.04 4.78 -26.96
C PHE A 509 -27.53 5.14 -25.54
N GLY A 510 -27.70 6.43 -25.26
CA GLY A 510 -27.99 6.99 -23.95
C GLY A 510 -28.15 8.52 -23.95
N ASP A 511 -28.09 9.17 -22.78
CA ASP A 511 -28.13 10.64 -22.63
C ASP A 511 -26.82 11.34 -23.05
N ARG A 512 -25.75 10.59 -23.33
CA ARG A 512 -24.47 11.10 -23.86
C ARG A 512 -24.34 10.96 -25.36
N THR A 513 -25.35 10.39 -26.01
CA THR A 513 -25.41 10.27 -27.46
C THR A 513 -25.68 11.64 -28.09
N LEU A 514 -24.75 12.15 -28.89
CA LEU A 514 -24.95 13.34 -29.73
C LEU A 514 -26.01 13.07 -30.80
N MET A 515 -26.99 13.97 -30.89
CA MET A 515 -28.03 14.01 -31.92
C MET A 515 -27.44 14.40 -33.28
N LYS A 516 -28.20 14.24 -34.37
CA LYS A 516 -27.77 14.53 -35.76
C LYS A 516 -27.30 15.96 -36.00
N ASP A 517 -27.69 16.91 -35.17
CA ASP A 517 -27.20 18.30 -35.22
C ASP A 517 -25.75 18.45 -34.74
N SER A 518 -25.17 17.38 -34.16
CA SER A 518 -23.82 17.31 -33.58
C SER A 518 -23.57 18.34 -32.47
N LYS A 519 -24.63 18.82 -31.82
CA LYS A 519 -24.58 19.88 -30.79
C LYS A 519 -25.42 19.57 -29.56
N THR A 520 -26.53 18.87 -29.74
CA THR A 520 -27.44 18.53 -28.64
C THR A 520 -27.22 17.09 -28.21
N LEU A 521 -27.20 16.87 -26.90
CA LEU A 521 -27.23 15.53 -26.31
C LEU A 521 -28.68 15.04 -26.29
N ALA A 522 -28.88 13.75 -26.52
CA ALA A 522 -30.17 13.12 -26.40
C ALA A 522 -30.67 13.17 -24.95
N SER A 523 -31.99 13.23 -24.75
CA SER A 523 -32.58 13.11 -23.40
C SER A 523 -32.83 11.66 -22.97
N SER A 524 -32.59 10.70 -23.86
CA SER A 524 -32.63 9.25 -23.58
C SER A 524 -32.03 8.45 -24.75
N GLY A 525 -31.56 7.24 -24.48
CA GLY A 525 -31.09 6.32 -25.53
C GLY A 525 -32.16 5.97 -26.58
N PHE A 526 -33.44 5.83 -26.17
CA PHE A 526 -34.54 5.64 -27.13
C PHE A 526 -34.75 6.84 -28.05
N MET A 527 -34.61 8.06 -27.54
CA MET A 527 -34.74 9.27 -28.36
C MET A 527 -33.57 9.43 -29.32
N ALA A 528 -32.36 9.08 -28.89
CA ALA A 528 -31.20 9.03 -29.78
C ALA A 528 -31.41 8.01 -30.91
N LEU A 529 -31.94 6.82 -30.60
CA LEU A 529 -32.20 5.78 -31.58
C LEU A 529 -33.32 6.18 -32.56
N ALA A 530 -34.36 6.86 -32.08
CA ALA A 530 -35.49 7.30 -32.90
C ALA A 530 -35.12 8.28 -34.01
N GLU A 531 -33.98 8.98 -33.92
CA GLU A 531 -33.50 9.82 -35.03
C GLU A 531 -33.17 9.00 -36.28
N TYR A 532 -32.86 7.72 -36.11
CA TYR A 532 -32.43 6.83 -37.18
C TYR A 532 -33.56 6.01 -37.81
N ASP A 533 -34.80 6.17 -37.33
CA ASP A 533 -36.01 5.63 -37.94
C ASP A 533 -36.32 6.42 -39.23
N ASN A 534 -35.87 5.86 -40.35
CA ASN A 534 -35.96 6.51 -41.67
C ASN A 534 -37.39 6.49 -42.21
N ASN A 535 -38.12 5.41 -41.96
CA ASN A 535 -39.46 5.20 -42.50
C ASN A 535 -40.59 5.66 -41.55
N LYS A 536 -40.24 6.02 -40.31
CA LYS A 536 -41.09 6.52 -39.22
C LYS A 536 -42.15 5.52 -38.77
N ASP A 537 -41.82 4.23 -38.78
CA ASP A 537 -42.74 3.17 -38.37
C ASP A 537 -42.64 2.81 -36.86
N GLY A 538 -41.75 3.49 -36.11
CA GLY A 538 -41.62 3.36 -34.67
C GLY A 538 -40.72 2.21 -34.22
N LYS A 539 -39.94 1.62 -35.14
CA LYS A 539 -38.93 0.61 -34.85
C LYS A 539 -37.69 0.85 -35.70
N ILE A 540 -36.56 0.30 -35.26
CA ILE A 540 -35.36 0.17 -36.09
C ILE A 540 -35.31 -1.25 -36.63
N ASP A 541 -35.38 -1.40 -37.95
CA ASP A 541 -35.28 -2.69 -38.62
C ASP A 541 -34.52 -2.60 -39.97
N SER A 542 -34.54 -3.65 -40.78
CA SER A 542 -33.85 -3.70 -42.08
C SER A 542 -34.24 -2.59 -43.08
N ASN A 543 -35.33 -1.85 -42.83
CA ASN A 543 -35.72 -0.68 -43.63
C ASN A 543 -34.95 0.60 -43.25
N ASP A 544 -34.20 0.58 -42.15
CA ASP A 544 -33.40 1.69 -41.65
C ASP A 544 -31.91 1.48 -41.92
N VAL A 545 -31.23 2.52 -42.39
CA VAL A 545 -29.81 2.43 -42.76
C VAL A 545 -28.93 2.07 -41.56
N ILE A 546 -29.27 2.59 -40.37
CA ILE A 546 -28.51 2.34 -39.14
C ILE A 546 -28.51 0.87 -38.73
N TYR A 547 -29.54 0.08 -39.09
CA TYR A 547 -29.73 -1.29 -38.58
C TYR A 547 -28.53 -2.19 -38.85
N THR A 548 -27.88 -2.02 -40.01
CA THR A 548 -26.66 -2.80 -40.37
C THR A 548 -25.38 -2.30 -39.70
N LEU A 549 -25.40 -1.09 -39.16
CA LEU A 549 -24.26 -0.44 -38.51
C LEU A 549 -24.26 -0.64 -36.99
N LEU A 550 -25.44 -0.84 -36.39
CA LEU A 550 -25.58 -1.12 -34.97
C LEU A 550 -24.87 -2.41 -34.58
N ARG A 551 -24.31 -2.41 -33.37
CA ARG A 551 -23.72 -3.58 -32.71
C ARG A 551 -24.37 -3.75 -31.34
N ILE A 552 -24.48 -5.00 -30.91
CA ILE A 552 -24.68 -5.33 -29.51
C ILE A 552 -23.32 -5.73 -28.96
N TRP A 553 -22.85 -4.98 -27.96
CA TRP A 553 -21.64 -5.30 -27.23
C TRP A 553 -22.00 -6.17 -26.03
N GLN A 554 -21.63 -7.44 -26.09
CA GLN A 554 -21.73 -8.37 -24.97
C GLN A 554 -20.34 -8.57 -24.36
N ASP A 555 -20.04 -7.74 -23.36
CA ASP A 555 -18.80 -7.77 -22.59
C ASP A 555 -18.75 -9.06 -21.75
N SER A 556 -18.02 -10.05 -22.26
CA SER A 556 -18.07 -11.43 -21.75
C SER A 556 -17.04 -11.69 -20.66
N ASP A 557 -16.00 -10.87 -20.58
CA ASP A 557 -14.99 -10.91 -19.53
C ASP A 557 -15.14 -9.79 -18.49
N GLY A 558 -16.01 -8.81 -18.75
CA GLY A 558 -16.37 -7.74 -17.82
C GLY A 558 -15.25 -6.71 -17.66
N ASP A 559 -14.44 -6.50 -18.70
CA ASP A 559 -13.29 -5.60 -18.67
C ASP A 559 -13.61 -4.18 -19.15
N GLY A 560 -14.79 -3.98 -19.77
CA GLY A 560 -15.23 -2.69 -20.28
C GLY A 560 -14.56 -2.26 -21.58
N ILE A 561 -13.93 -3.18 -22.32
CA ILE A 561 -13.25 -2.90 -23.58
C ILE A 561 -13.86 -3.73 -24.70
N ALA A 562 -14.49 -3.06 -25.66
CA ALA A 562 -15.17 -3.71 -26.77
C ALA A 562 -14.20 -4.46 -27.71
N SER A 563 -14.04 -5.76 -27.47
CA SER A 563 -13.19 -6.63 -28.27
C SER A 563 -13.89 -7.15 -29.53
N ALA A 564 -13.13 -7.47 -30.58
CA ALA A 564 -13.68 -7.89 -31.88
C ALA A 564 -14.59 -9.15 -31.83
N GLY A 565 -14.50 -9.97 -30.77
CA GLY A 565 -15.38 -11.12 -30.53
C GLY A 565 -16.66 -10.82 -29.75
N GLU A 566 -16.75 -9.63 -29.13
CA GLU A 566 -17.83 -9.22 -28.24
C GLU A 566 -18.87 -8.32 -28.92
N LEU A 567 -18.46 -7.66 -29.99
CA LEU A 567 -19.32 -6.84 -30.83
C LEU A 567 -20.04 -7.70 -31.86
N LYS A 568 -21.35 -7.90 -31.68
CA LYS A 568 -22.19 -8.73 -32.54
C LYS A 568 -23.15 -7.88 -33.36
N GLN A 569 -23.40 -8.26 -34.61
CA GLN A 569 -24.46 -7.61 -35.38
C GLN A 569 -25.84 -8.05 -34.86
N LEU A 570 -26.85 -7.19 -35.03
CA LEU A 570 -28.22 -7.50 -34.62
C LEU A 570 -28.72 -8.80 -35.26
N VAL A 571 -28.42 -8.99 -36.55
CA VAL A 571 -28.80 -10.20 -37.31
C VAL A 571 -28.14 -11.47 -36.78
N ASP A 572 -26.90 -11.40 -36.31
CA ASP A 572 -26.16 -12.55 -35.76
C ASP A 572 -26.77 -13.03 -34.43
N LEU A 573 -27.40 -12.11 -33.69
CA LEU A 573 -28.19 -12.40 -32.48
C LEU A 573 -29.66 -12.73 -32.78
N GLY A 574 -30.05 -12.75 -34.05
CA GLY A 574 -31.43 -12.98 -34.47
C GLY A 574 -32.38 -11.82 -34.17
N ILE A 575 -31.88 -10.63 -33.85
CA ILE A 575 -32.69 -9.43 -33.58
C ILE A 575 -33.19 -8.85 -34.91
N VAL A 576 -34.50 -8.87 -35.13
CA VAL A 576 -35.12 -8.38 -36.37
C VAL A 576 -35.62 -6.94 -36.28
N SER A 577 -35.98 -6.48 -35.08
CA SER A 577 -36.38 -5.08 -34.87
C SER A 577 -36.20 -4.63 -33.43
N ILE A 578 -35.85 -3.36 -33.22
CA ILE A 578 -35.81 -2.69 -31.91
C ILE A 578 -36.97 -1.70 -31.84
N GLY A 579 -37.84 -1.82 -30.84
CA GLY A 579 -38.96 -0.90 -30.65
C GLY A 579 -38.53 0.43 -30.03
N LEU A 580 -39.08 1.54 -30.53
CA LEU A 580 -38.77 2.89 -30.03
C LEU A 580 -39.73 3.38 -28.94
N SER A 581 -40.79 2.62 -28.66
CA SER A 581 -41.72 2.91 -27.57
C SER A 581 -41.18 2.36 -26.26
N TYR A 582 -41.32 3.15 -25.19
CA TYR A 582 -40.83 2.80 -23.86
C TYR A 582 -41.83 3.17 -22.77
N ASN A 583 -41.71 2.50 -21.62
CA ASN A 583 -42.39 2.84 -20.38
C ASN A 583 -41.39 3.42 -19.38
N ASN A 584 -41.76 4.48 -18.67
CA ASN A 584 -40.93 5.01 -17.58
C ASN A 584 -41.09 4.15 -16.32
N THR A 585 -39.98 3.89 -15.63
CA THR A 585 -39.92 3.10 -14.41
C THR A 585 -39.35 3.94 -13.26
N GLY A 586 -38.03 3.87 -13.00
CA GLY A 586 -37.36 4.48 -11.84
C GLY A 586 -37.06 3.48 -10.71
N VAL A 587 -36.87 2.21 -11.05
CA VAL A 587 -36.58 1.14 -10.08
C VAL A 587 -35.08 1.07 -9.83
N THR A 588 -34.67 1.07 -8.57
CA THR A 588 -33.28 0.82 -8.17
C THR A 588 -33.08 -0.69 -8.00
N ASP A 589 -32.03 -1.25 -8.62
CA ASP A 589 -31.69 -2.66 -8.51
C ASP A 589 -30.76 -2.97 -7.31
N GLY A 590 -30.40 -4.25 -7.15
CA GLY A 590 -29.54 -4.71 -6.06
C GLY A 590 -28.10 -4.18 -6.11
N ALA A 591 -27.66 -3.68 -7.27
CA ALA A 591 -26.35 -3.06 -7.49
C ALA A 591 -26.39 -1.52 -7.38
N ASN A 592 -27.51 -0.97 -6.87
CA ASN A 592 -27.78 0.46 -6.72
C ASN A 592 -27.83 1.25 -8.05
N ASN A 593 -28.03 0.57 -9.19
CA ASN A 593 -28.26 1.21 -10.48
C ASN A 593 -29.77 1.50 -10.65
N ILE A 594 -30.15 2.51 -11.44
CA ILE A 594 -31.56 2.84 -11.66
C ILE A 594 -31.96 2.48 -13.08
N GLN A 595 -32.90 1.54 -13.24
CA GLN A 595 -33.61 1.35 -14.49
C GLN A 595 -34.65 2.47 -14.61
N VAL A 596 -34.45 3.39 -15.55
CA VAL A 596 -35.34 4.56 -15.75
C VAL A 596 -36.42 4.32 -16.79
N ARG A 597 -36.15 3.47 -17.79
CA ARG A 597 -37.09 3.13 -18.87
C ARG A 597 -36.96 1.68 -19.30
N THR A 598 -38.05 1.13 -19.84
CA THR A 598 -38.08 -0.20 -20.46
C THR A 598 -38.75 -0.15 -21.82
N GLY A 599 -38.20 -0.88 -22.78
CA GLY A 599 -38.72 -1.08 -24.12
C GLY A 599 -38.63 -2.54 -24.51
N THR A 600 -38.77 -2.84 -25.80
CA THR A 600 -38.69 -4.22 -26.30
C THR A 600 -37.98 -4.31 -27.64
N PHE A 601 -37.38 -5.48 -27.90
CA PHE A 601 -36.90 -5.88 -29.22
C PHE A 601 -37.51 -7.22 -29.63
N THR A 602 -37.55 -7.48 -30.93
CA THR A 602 -38.17 -8.69 -31.52
C THR A 602 -37.09 -9.57 -32.14
N LEU A 603 -37.21 -10.88 -31.92
CA LEU A 603 -36.34 -11.91 -32.48
C LEU A 603 -36.93 -12.54 -33.75
N ALA A 604 -36.09 -13.23 -34.51
CA ALA A 604 -36.48 -13.88 -35.77
C ALA A 604 -37.55 -15.00 -35.60
N ASP A 605 -37.69 -15.55 -34.39
CA ASP A 605 -38.75 -16.51 -34.03
C ASP A 605 -40.09 -15.83 -33.71
N GLY A 606 -40.15 -14.50 -33.73
CA GLY A 606 -41.32 -13.68 -33.41
C GLY A 606 -41.52 -13.39 -31.93
N SER A 607 -40.66 -13.90 -31.04
CA SER A 607 -40.68 -13.57 -29.62
C SER A 607 -40.16 -12.14 -29.36
N THR A 608 -40.60 -11.55 -28.25
CA THR A 608 -40.15 -10.22 -27.81
C THR A 608 -39.41 -10.31 -26.49
N ARG A 609 -38.34 -9.53 -26.34
CA ARG A 609 -37.52 -9.42 -25.13
C ARG A 609 -37.34 -7.98 -24.70
N MET A 610 -36.83 -7.77 -23.49
CA MET A 610 -36.74 -6.46 -22.86
C MET A 610 -35.50 -5.69 -23.33
N THR A 611 -35.68 -4.37 -23.53
CA THR A 611 -34.57 -3.40 -23.47
C THR A 611 -34.76 -2.54 -22.22
N GLY A 612 -33.68 -2.19 -21.53
CA GLY A 612 -33.71 -1.34 -20.34
C GLY A 612 -32.74 -0.17 -20.49
N GLU A 613 -33.17 1.02 -20.10
CA GLU A 613 -32.29 2.17 -20.00
C GLU A 613 -31.85 2.31 -18.53
N TYR A 614 -30.55 2.20 -18.28
CA TYR A 614 -30.00 2.05 -16.93
C TYR A 614 -29.04 3.18 -16.59
N LEU A 615 -29.38 3.98 -15.59
CA LEU A 615 -28.47 4.91 -14.95
C LEU A 615 -27.45 4.13 -14.09
N LEU A 616 -26.26 3.87 -14.66
CA LEU A 616 -25.16 3.13 -14.00
C LEU A 616 -24.37 4.05 -13.06
N ASN A 617 -23.96 3.56 -11.89
CA ASN A 617 -23.10 4.34 -10.99
C ASN A 617 -21.67 4.43 -11.52
N ARG A 618 -21.02 5.57 -11.30
CA ARG A 618 -19.58 5.75 -11.56
C ARG A 618 -18.85 6.48 -10.43
N ASN A 619 -17.55 6.28 -10.33
CA ASN A 619 -16.64 7.02 -9.46
C ASN A 619 -15.79 7.97 -10.32
N PRO A 620 -16.20 9.25 -10.46
CA PRO A 620 -15.53 10.18 -11.34
C PRO A 620 -14.14 10.62 -10.86
N VAL A 621 -13.76 10.37 -9.60
CA VAL A 621 -12.38 10.63 -9.14
C VAL A 621 -11.45 9.52 -9.59
N TYR A 622 -11.96 8.28 -9.59
CA TYR A 622 -11.20 7.11 -9.98
C TYR A 622 -11.36 6.86 -11.48
N SER A 623 -10.58 7.60 -12.26
CA SER A 623 -10.61 7.59 -13.71
C SER A 623 -9.24 7.28 -14.34
N VAL A 624 -9.26 6.93 -15.62
CA VAL A 624 -8.10 6.63 -16.44
C VAL A 624 -8.12 7.55 -17.65
N ASP A 625 -7.08 8.37 -17.80
CA ASP A 625 -6.83 9.14 -19.01
C ASP A 625 -6.51 8.20 -20.19
N SER A 626 -7.48 8.00 -21.07
CA SER A 626 -7.41 7.10 -22.23
C SER A 626 -6.61 7.68 -23.40
N SER A 627 -6.10 8.92 -23.27
CA SER A 627 -5.33 9.55 -24.34
C SER A 627 -3.96 8.88 -24.53
N GLN A 628 -3.67 8.50 -25.78
CA GLN A 628 -2.36 8.00 -26.20
C GLN A 628 -1.43 9.18 -26.48
N VAL A 629 -0.66 9.58 -25.48
CA VAL A 629 0.32 10.66 -25.57
C VAL A 629 1.71 10.12 -25.25
N GLU A 630 2.61 10.17 -26.22
CA GLU A 630 4.02 9.79 -26.03
C GLU A 630 4.74 10.87 -25.22
N ILE A 631 5.43 10.45 -24.14
CA ILE A 631 6.22 11.36 -23.30
C ILE A 631 7.64 11.43 -23.85
N SER A 632 8.08 12.65 -24.17
CA SER A 632 9.44 12.92 -24.64
C SER A 632 10.48 12.79 -23.53
N ASP A 633 11.71 12.41 -23.87
CA ASP A 633 12.82 12.23 -22.92
C ASP A 633 13.08 13.48 -22.05
N ASP A 634 12.93 14.68 -22.62
CA ASP A 634 13.13 15.94 -21.91
C ASP A 634 11.98 16.27 -20.94
N VAL A 635 10.76 15.83 -21.22
CA VAL A 635 9.63 15.93 -20.28
C VAL A 635 9.74 14.86 -19.19
N ALA A 636 10.25 13.67 -19.50
CA ALA A 636 10.45 12.60 -18.53
C ALA A 636 11.42 12.97 -17.39
N LEU A 637 12.29 13.97 -17.60
CA LEU A 637 13.20 14.51 -16.58
C LEU A 637 12.57 15.56 -15.66
N LEU A 638 11.38 16.09 -16.01
CA LEU A 638 10.67 17.06 -15.18
C LEU A 638 9.90 16.35 -14.05
N PRO A 639 9.63 17.05 -12.92
CA PRO A 639 8.70 16.56 -11.91
C PRO A 639 7.36 16.13 -12.53
N ASN A 640 6.81 15.01 -12.06
CA ASN A 640 5.50 14.52 -12.50
C ASN A 640 4.55 14.34 -11.34
N VAL A 641 3.28 14.58 -11.58
CA VAL A 641 2.19 14.25 -10.65
C VAL A 641 1.09 13.57 -11.46
N GLN A 642 0.56 12.45 -10.96
CA GLN A 642 -0.61 11.82 -11.56
C GLN A 642 -1.83 12.70 -11.28
N GLY A 643 -2.61 12.97 -12.32
CA GLY A 643 -3.89 13.65 -12.16
C GLY A 643 -4.97 12.69 -11.66
N ALA A 644 -6.16 13.23 -11.40
CA ALA A 644 -7.34 12.48 -11.04
C ALA A 644 -8.56 13.08 -11.73
N GLY A 645 -9.66 12.33 -11.77
CA GLY A 645 -10.87 12.72 -12.47
C GLY A 645 -10.62 13.10 -13.92
N ASN A 646 -10.93 14.33 -14.30
CA ASN A 646 -10.83 14.79 -15.69
C ASN A 646 -9.50 15.52 -15.96
N VAL A 647 -8.46 15.16 -15.22
CA VAL A 647 -7.10 15.71 -15.34
C VAL A 647 -6.11 14.57 -15.51
N GLY A 648 -5.42 14.54 -16.65
CA GLY A 648 -4.35 13.56 -16.93
C GLY A 648 -3.08 13.87 -16.15
N SER A 649 -2.07 13.00 -16.21
CA SER A 649 -0.77 13.29 -15.58
C SER A 649 -0.17 14.62 -16.05
N LEU A 650 0.63 15.27 -15.20
CA LEU A 650 1.27 16.54 -15.54
C LEU A 650 2.15 16.41 -16.79
N HIS A 651 2.86 15.30 -16.97
CA HIS A 651 3.63 15.01 -18.18
C HIS A 651 2.76 14.95 -19.43
N LYS A 652 1.63 14.22 -19.40
CA LYS A 652 0.69 14.18 -20.54
C LYS A 652 0.14 15.57 -20.84
N ALA A 653 -0.25 16.33 -19.82
CA ALA A 653 -0.74 17.69 -19.99
C ALA A 653 0.30 18.65 -20.58
N ILE A 654 1.58 18.52 -20.19
CA ILE A 654 2.69 19.27 -20.79
C ILE A 654 2.83 18.95 -22.28
N MET A 655 2.74 17.66 -22.64
CA MET A 655 2.82 17.23 -24.04
C MET A 655 1.62 17.73 -24.87
N GLN A 656 0.45 17.86 -24.26
CA GLN A 656 -0.77 18.36 -24.89
C GLN A 656 -0.84 19.91 -24.95
N ASP A 657 -0.11 20.64 -24.09
CA ASP A 657 -0.10 22.10 -24.06
C ASP A 657 0.68 22.71 -25.24
N LYS A 658 -0.03 23.00 -26.33
CA LYS A 658 0.54 23.58 -27.57
C LYS A 658 1.24 24.92 -27.35
N SER A 659 0.93 25.69 -26.31
CA SER A 659 1.61 26.97 -26.04
C SER A 659 2.90 26.84 -25.24
N SER A 660 3.26 25.62 -24.77
CA SER A 660 4.44 25.38 -23.91
C SER A 660 4.45 26.17 -22.59
N SER A 661 3.31 26.75 -22.22
CA SER A 661 3.15 27.58 -21.02
C SER A 661 3.23 26.76 -19.75
N LEU A 662 2.59 25.59 -19.71
CA LEU A 662 2.60 24.68 -18.57
C LEU A 662 4.02 24.16 -18.30
N ARG A 663 4.72 23.78 -19.38
CA ARG A 663 6.15 23.45 -19.30
C ARG A 663 6.98 24.60 -18.74
N GLY A 664 6.69 25.83 -19.17
CA GLY A 664 7.35 27.03 -18.67
C GLY A 664 7.14 27.27 -17.18
N LEU A 665 5.92 27.06 -16.67
CA LEU A 665 5.60 27.18 -15.24
C LEU A 665 6.34 26.13 -14.41
N VAL A 666 6.38 24.87 -14.86
CA VAL A 666 7.10 23.80 -14.14
C VAL A 666 8.61 24.11 -14.06
N ASN A 667 9.21 24.64 -15.13
CA ASN A 667 10.62 25.04 -15.09
C ASN A 667 10.86 26.24 -14.14
N GLN A 668 9.93 27.20 -14.08
CA GLN A 668 10.00 28.31 -13.12
C GLN A 668 9.90 27.79 -11.69
N PHE A 669 9.00 26.84 -11.42
CA PHE A 669 8.86 26.21 -10.11
C PHE A 669 10.15 25.55 -9.65
N ILE A 670 10.83 24.80 -10.54
CA ILE A 670 12.11 24.13 -10.21
C ILE A 670 13.19 25.17 -9.84
N ALA A 671 13.23 26.31 -10.54
CA ALA A 671 14.26 27.32 -10.39
C ALA A 671 14.01 28.35 -9.27
N GLU A 672 12.75 28.61 -8.92
CA GLU A 672 12.35 29.60 -7.91
C GLU A 672 12.78 29.15 -6.52
N LYS A 673 13.37 30.03 -5.70
CA LYS A 673 13.89 29.74 -4.35
C LYS A 673 12.99 30.23 -3.21
N ASP A 674 12.11 31.17 -3.51
CA ASP A 674 11.15 31.74 -2.57
C ASP A 674 9.91 30.83 -2.47
N VAL A 675 9.58 30.42 -1.24
CA VAL A 675 8.47 29.49 -0.97
C VAL A 675 7.13 30.10 -1.41
N ALA A 676 6.86 31.36 -1.07
CA ALA A 676 5.59 32.00 -1.40
C ALA A 676 5.42 32.15 -2.93
N LYS A 677 6.50 32.43 -3.65
CA LYS A 677 6.46 32.45 -5.12
C LYS A 677 6.28 31.06 -5.72
N ARG A 678 6.89 30.02 -5.15
CA ARG A 678 6.64 28.63 -5.57
C ARG A 678 5.20 28.24 -5.35
N GLU A 679 4.60 28.62 -4.23
CA GLU A 679 3.18 28.36 -3.96
C GLU A 679 2.28 29.03 -5.01
N ALA A 680 2.54 30.29 -5.34
CA ALA A 680 1.83 30.99 -6.41
C ALA A 680 2.01 30.29 -7.77
N LEU A 681 3.22 29.81 -8.08
CA LEU A 681 3.47 29.02 -9.29
C LEU A 681 2.69 27.71 -9.30
N VAL A 682 2.50 27.03 -8.16
CA VAL A 682 1.67 25.82 -8.09
C VAL A 682 0.20 26.12 -8.32
N GLU A 683 -0.33 27.25 -7.83
CA GLU A 683 -1.70 27.68 -8.17
C GLU A 683 -1.86 27.89 -9.69
N ASP A 684 -0.89 28.53 -10.33
CA ASP A 684 -0.88 28.74 -11.79
C ASP A 684 -0.73 27.41 -12.56
N ILE A 685 0.12 26.50 -12.07
CA ILE A 685 0.26 25.14 -12.62
C ILE A 685 -1.07 24.41 -12.53
N LEU A 686 -1.73 24.38 -11.37
CA LEU A 686 -3.03 23.73 -11.18
C LEU A 686 -4.08 24.28 -12.15
N ALA A 687 -4.21 25.61 -12.24
CA ALA A 687 -5.20 26.24 -13.12
C ALA A 687 -4.93 25.94 -14.59
N ARG A 688 -3.66 25.92 -15.02
CA ARG A 688 -3.30 25.61 -16.41
C ARG A 688 -3.39 24.13 -16.72
N TRP A 689 -2.98 23.27 -15.80
CA TRP A 689 -3.03 21.82 -15.90
C TRP A 689 -4.48 21.32 -16.01
N ALA A 690 -5.39 21.87 -15.20
CA ALA A 690 -6.83 21.59 -15.28
C ALA A 690 -7.54 22.27 -16.48
N GLY A 691 -6.84 23.14 -17.23
CA GLY A 691 -7.42 23.85 -18.38
C GLY A 691 -8.41 24.96 -18.00
N VAL A 692 -8.36 25.48 -16.77
CA VAL A 692 -9.34 26.46 -16.22
C VAL A 692 -8.76 27.87 -16.09
N GLY A 693 -7.58 28.14 -16.64
CA GLY A 693 -6.91 29.44 -16.53
C GLY A 693 -7.70 30.65 -17.05
N SER A 694 -8.74 30.44 -17.87
CA SER A 694 -9.61 31.51 -18.39
C SER A 694 -10.86 31.79 -17.53
N VAL A 695 -11.08 31.02 -16.46
CA VAL A 695 -12.23 31.21 -15.56
C VAL A 695 -12.02 32.49 -14.74
N ASP A 696 -13.02 33.37 -14.72
CA ASP A 696 -13.03 34.57 -13.89
C ASP A 696 -13.25 34.15 -12.42
N PRO A 697 -12.32 34.46 -11.48
CA PRO A 697 -12.46 34.14 -10.06
C PRO A 697 -13.78 34.56 -9.41
N LYS A 698 -14.48 35.56 -9.94
CA LYS A 698 -15.74 36.08 -9.38
C LYS A 698 -17.01 35.57 -10.07
N SER A 699 -16.89 34.71 -11.09
CA SER A 699 -18.04 34.30 -11.90
C SER A 699 -19.11 33.50 -11.15
N ARG A 700 -18.82 33.04 -9.93
CA ARG A 700 -19.71 32.25 -9.07
C ARG A 700 -19.94 32.91 -7.70
N GLY A 701 -19.82 34.24 -7.63
CA GLY A 701 -19.99 35.02 -6.40
C GLY A 701 -18.69 35.21 -5.62
N ASP A 702 -18.77 35.94 -4.50
CA ASP A 702 -17.60 36.35 -3.70
C ASP A 702 -17.24 35.36 -2.58
N ALA A 703 -18.04 34.31 -2.37
CA ALA A 703 -17.85 33.38 -1.24
C ALA A 703 -16.64 32.45 -1.42
N PHE A 704 -16.27 32.10 -2.65
CA PHE A 704 -15.11 31.26 -2.97
C PHE A 704 -14.64 31.53 -4.41
N ASP A 705 -13.34 31.43 -4.65
CA ASP A 705 -12.75 31.68 -5.98
C ASP A 705 -13.26 30.64 -7.00
N ALA A 706 -13.96 31.11 -8.03
CA ALA A 706 -14.59 30.26 -9.03
C ALA A 706 -13.58 29.50 -9.91
N ARG A 707 -12.36 30.03 -10.08
CA ARG A 707 -11.28 29.35 -10.80
C ARG A 707 -10.70 28.22 -9.94
N LYS A 708 -10.54 28.43 -8.63
CA LYS A 708 -10.16 27.35 -7.68
C LYS A 708 -11.23 26.27 -7.62
N LEU A 709 -12.51 26.65 -7.64
CA LEU A 709 -13.61 25.70 -7.75
C LEU A 709 -13.52 24.88 -9.04
N ALA A 710 -13.29 25.54 -10.17
CA ALA A 710 -13.14 24.87 -11.46
C ALA A 710 -11.96 23.88 -11.48
N VAL A 711 -10.86 24.15 -10.74
CA VAL A 711 -9.79 23.16 -10.55
C VAL A 711 -10.32 21.92 -9.83
N LEU A 712 -11.06 22.08 -8.71
CA LEU A 712 -11.64 20.94 -7.98
C LEU A 712 -12.59 20.14 -8.88
N GLU A 713 -13.46 20.83 -9.61
CA GLU A 713 -14.42 20.18 -10.51
C GLU A 713 -13.73 19.29 -11.56
N LYS A 714 -12.58 19.74 -12.08
CA LYS A 714 -11.76 18.96 -13.00
C LYS A 714 -11.08 17.78 -12.32
N PHE A 715 -10.39 18.00 -11.20
CA PHE A 715 -9.67 16.93 -10.50
C PHE A 715 -10.57 15.85 -9.90
N PHE A 716 -11.85 16.14 -9.69
CA PHE A 716 -12.82 15.19 -9.15
C PHE A 716 -13.84 14.68 -10.17
N GLY A 717 -13.76 15.15 -11.42
CA GLY A 717 -14.65 14.76 -12.51
C GLY A 717 -16.12 15.11 -12.26
N ALA A 718 -16.41 16.09 -11.42
CA ALA A 718 -17.76 16.43 -11.00
C ALA A 718 -17.95 17.96 -10.91
N GLU A 719 -19.03 18.48 -11.50
CA GLU A 719 -19.34 19.92 -11.42
C GLU A 719 -20.06 20.28 -10.12
N PHE A 720 -19.69 21.40 -9.52
CA PHE A 720 -20.38 21.99 -8.38
C PHE A 720 -21.63 22.72 -8.86
N GLN A 721 -22.80 22.35 -8.35
CA GLN A 721 -24.06 22.98 -8.75
C GLN A 721 -24.31 24.30 -8.00
N GLY A 722 -24.56 25.38 -8.75
CA GLY A 722 -24.86 26.69 -8.17
C GLY A 722 -23.63 27.47 -7.69
N SER A 723 -23.85 28.50 -6.87
CA SER A 723 -22.75 29.35 -6.36
C SER A 723 -22.36 28.93 -4.94
N PRO A 724 -21.06 28.89 -4.60
CA PRO A 724 -20.62 28.72 -3.23
C PRO A 724 -21.30 29.72 -2.28
N ASN A 725 -21.56 29.28 -1.05
CA ASN A 725 -22.21 30.07 -0.01
C ASN A 725 -21.45 29.91 1.32
N ALA A 726 -21.91 30.56 2.38
CA ALA A 726 -21.24 30.57 3.68
C ALA A 726 -21.01 29.17 4.28
N ASN A 727 -21.85 28.18 3.94
CA ASN A 727 -21.71 26.81 4.45
C ASN A 727 -20.77 25.96 3.58
N SER A 728 -20.80 26.14 2.26
CA SER A 728 -19.96 25.34 1.34
C SER A 728 -18.55 25.90 1.19
N ALA A 729 -18.35 27.21 1.35
CA ALA A 729 -17.05 27.85 1.16
C ALA A 729 -15.93 27.30 2.07
N PRO A 730 -16.13 27.05 3.38
CA PRO A 730 -15.09 26.45 4.23
C PRO A 730 -14.69 25.04 3.78
N LEU A 731 -15.66 24.22 3.36
CA LEU A 731 -15.42 22.87 2.87
C LEU A 731 -14.66 22.87 1.53
N LEU A 732 -15.02 23.78 0.62
CA LEU A 732 -14.32 23.96 -0.66
C LEU A 732 -12.90 24.50 -0.45
N LYS A 733 -12.68 25.37 0.54
CA LYS A 733 -11.34 25.83 0.95
C LYS A 733 -10.50 24.65 1.44
N SER A 734 -11.01 23.86 2.38
CA SER A 734 -10.35 22.64 2.87
C SER A 734 -9.99 21.68 1.73
N SER A 735 -10.96 21.43 0.84
CA SER A 735 -10.78 20.58 -0.34
C SER A 735 -9.64 21.09 -1.24
N TYR A 736 -9.67 22.39 -1.61
CA TYR A 736 -8.63 22.97 -2.44
C TYR A 736 -7.25 22.96 -1.78
N THR A 737 -7.16 23.31 -0.50
CA THR A 737 -5.89 23.27 0.24
C THR A 737 -5.29 21.87 0.23
N LYS A 738 -6.09 20.82 0.48
CA LYS A 738 -5.61 19.43 0.42
C LYS A 738 -5.10 19.02 -0.97
N LEU A 739 -5.84 19.38 -2.03
CA LEU A 739 -5.40 19.15 -3.42
C LEU A 739 -4.08 19.88 -3.71
N PHE A 740 -3.98 21.14 -3.28
CA PHE A 740 -2.78 21.94 -3.40
C PHE A 740 -1.59 21.29 -2.69
N GLU A 741 -1.75 20.83 -1.45
CA GLU A 741 -0.69 20.17 -0.68
C GLU A 741 -0.15 18.93 -1.40
N VAL A 742 -1.04 18.06 -1.89
CA VAL A 742 -0.65 16.83 -2.62
C VAL A 742 0.22 17.18 -3.83
N VAL A 743 -0.20 18.16 -4.62
CA VAL A 743 0.53 18.58 -5.82
C VAL A 743 1.84 19.29 -5.46
N TYR A 744 1.81 20.20 -4.49
CA TYR A 744 2.98 20.95 -4.05
C TYR A 744 4.09 20.03 -3.53
N VAL A 745 3.76 19.15 -2.58
CA VAL A 745 4.72 18.22 -1.97
C VAL A 745 5.27 17.23 -3.00
N SER A 746 4.43 16.74 -3.91
CA SER A 746 4.87 15.85 -4.98
C SER A 746 5.87 16.52 -5.92
N LEU A 747 5.64 17.78 -6.30
CA LEU A 747 6.54 18.54 -7.18
C LEU A 747 7.85 18.91 -6.47
N ILE A 748 7.80 19.45 -5.26
CA ILE A 748 8.99 19.93 -4.55
C ILE A 748 9.94 18.79 -4.17
N SER A 749 9.39 17.61 -3.85
CA SER A 749 10.15 16.38 -3.56
C SER A 749 10.96 15.88 -4.77
N GLN A 750 10.47 16.14 -5.98
CA GLN A 750 11.15 15.79 -7.24
C GLN A 750 12.03 16.93 -7.78
N ALA A 751 11.98 18.11 -7.16
CA ALA A 751 12.73 19.29 -7.54
C ALA A 751 13.80 19.62 -6.49
N GLN A 752 13.55 20.61 -5.62
CA GLN A 752 14.57 21.17 -4.73
C GLN A 752 14.92 20.26 -3.56
N LEU A 753 13.96 19.46 -3.10
CA LEU A 753 14.21 18.51 -2.03
C LEU A 753 14.78 17.19 -2.54
N LYS A 754 14.93 16.99 -3.85
CA LYS A 754 15.36 15.72 -4.43
C LYS A 754 16.63 15.18 -3.76
N ASP A 755 17.65 16.02 -3.66
CA ASP A 755 18.93 15.62 -3.06
C ASP A 755 18.81 15.44 -1.54
N ILE A 756 17.99 16.24 -0.85
CA ILE A 756 17.77 16.14 0.60
C ILE A 756 17.02 14.86 0.94
N VAL A 757 15.92 14.58 0.26
CA VAL A 757 15.12 13.35 0.39
C VAL A 757 15.98 12.13 0.08
N ASN A 758 16.83 12.20 -0.96
CA ASN A 758 17.77 11.12 -1.28
C ASN A 758 18.96 11.01 -0.30
N SER A 759 19.24 12.06 0.48
CA SER A 759 20.34 12.10 1.45
C SER A 759 19.97 11.55 2.82
N VAL A 760 18.68 11.42 3.12
CA VAL A 760 18.20 10.76 4.34
C VAL A 760 18.80 9.36 4.34
N ASP A 761 19.68 9.10 5.30
CA ASP A 761 20.47 7.87 5.33
C ASP A 761 19.82 6.87 6.27
N ASP A 762 19.97 5.60 5.93
CA ASP A 762 19.51 4.50 6.74
C ASP A 762 20.74 3.86 7.41
N ASP A 763 21.10 4.37 8.58
CA ASP A 763 22.08 3.72 9.45
C ASP A 763 21.38 2.58 10.21
N ASN A 764 22.15 1.54 10.60
CA ASN A 764 21.69 0.32 11.28
C ASN A 764 20.81 0.53 12.56
N ASP A 765 20.64 1.77 13.03
CA ASP A 765 19.90 2.13 14.25
C ASP A 765 18.65 3.05 14.03
N GLY A 766 18.37 3.63 12.86
CA GLY A 766 17.25 4.63 12.73
C GLY A 766 17.28 5.51 11.47
N ILE A 767 16.15 6.16 11.09
CA ILE A 767 16.15 7.07 9.94
C ILE A 767 17.08 8.23 10.34
N SER A 768 18.19 8.39 9.64
CA SER A 768 19.19 9.39 9.98
C SER A 768 18.98 10.63 9.14
N PHE A 769 18.49 11.70 9.78
CA PHE A 769 18.46 13.02 9.18
C PHE A 769 19.81 13.74 9.25
N GLU A 770 20.92 13.08 9.64
CA GLU A 770 22.20 13.77 9.82
C GLU A 770 22.71 14.41 8.52
N LYS A 771 22.66 13.70 7.39
CA LYS A 771 23.04 14.26 6.09
C LYS A 771 22.06 15.32 5.61
N ALA A 772 20.77 15.10 5.78
CA ALA A 772 19.73 16.08 5.46
C ALA A 772 19.92 17.39 6.27
N LYS A 773 20.21 17.27 7.58
CA LYS A 773 20.54 18.39 8.46
C LYS A 773 21.78 19.13 7.98
N GLN A 774 22.85 18.42 7.61
CA GLN A 774 24.06 19.05 7.07
C GLN A 774 23.76 19.86 5.81
N ILE A 775 23.00 19.29 4.86
CA ILE A 775 22.64 20.00 3.62
C ILE A 775 21.79 21.25 3.92
N ILE A 776 20.83 21.14 4.83
CA ILE A 776 19.97 22.26 5.23
C ILE A 776 20.76 23.33 5.99
N ASP A 777 21.63 22.94 6.93
CA ASP A 777 22.48 23.85 7.69
C ASP A 777 23.48 24.60 6.79
N ASP A 778 24.05 23.91 5.80
CA ASP A 778 24.91 24.51 4.78
C ASP A 778 24.12 25.50 3.91
N ALA A 779 22.86 25.18 3.60
CA ALA A 779 21.97 26.09 2.87
C ALA A 779 21.64 27.34 3.71
N ILE A 780 21.27 27.17 4.98
CA ILE A 780 20.99 28.27 5.93
C ILE A 780 22.24 29.16 6.09
N SER A 781 23.42 28.56 6.18
CA SER A 781 24.68 29.30 6.33
C SER A 781 25.06 30.11 5.09
N ARG A 782 24.69 29.62 3.90
CA ARG A 782 24.97 30.28 2.62
C ARG A 782 23.97 31.39 2.31
N ASP A 783 22.70 31.14 2.61
CA ASP A 783 21.58 32.06 2.40
C ASP A 783 20.51 31.73 3.45
N SER A 784 20.42 32.56 4.48
CA SER A 784 19.54 32.30 5.63
C SER A 784 18.07 32.24 5.23
N VAL A 785 17.64 33.04 4.26
CA VAL A 785 16.25 33.10 3.82
C VAL A 785 15.91 31.85 3.01
N ALA A 786 16.72 31.55 1.99
CA ALA A 786 16.48 30.38 1.13
C ALA A 786 16.67 29.06 1.90
N GLY A 787 17.65 28.98 2.81
CA GLY A 787 17.89 27.79 3.62
C GLY A 787 16.80 27.53 4.65
N VAL A 788 16.24 28.58 5.26
CA VAL A 788 15.06 28.45 6.14
C VAL A 788 13.82 28.01 5.35
N GLY A 789 13.62 28.55 4.14
CA GLY A 789 12.57 28.06 3.24
C GLY A 789 12.72 26.57 2.92
N LEU A 790 13.95 26.11 2.68
CA LEU A 790 14.26 24.72 2.40
C LEU A 790 13.99 23.80 3.61
N LEU A 791 14.29 24.26 4.83
CA LEU A 791 13.91 23.57 6.07
C LEU A 791 12.38 23.43 6.18
N SER A 792 11.65 24.52 5.93
CA SER A 792 10.19 24.52 5.99
C SER A 792 9.59 23.51 5.00
N GLU A 793 10.07 23.48 3.75
CA GLU A 793 9.57 22.56 2.74
C GLU A 793 9.93 21.10 3.00
N PHE A 794 11.14 20.85 3.50
CA PHE A 794 11.54 19.50 3.92
C PHE A 794 10.60 18.96 4.99
N VAL A 795 10.33 19.78 6.01
CA VAL A 795 9.43 19.41 7.12
C VAL A 795 7.99 19.25 6.62
N ARG A 796 7.52 20.12 5.73
CA ARG A 796 6.20 20.01 5.08
C ARG A 796 6.05 18.67 4.37
N ALA A 797 7.06 18.26 3.59
CA ALA A 797 7.08 16.97 2.92
C ALA A 797 7.07 15.80 3.92
N MET A 798 7.86 15.87 4.99
CA MET A 798 7.86 14.84 6.04
C MET A 798 6.49 14.68 6.72
N LYS A 799 5.84 15.78 7.08
CA LYS A 799 4.50 15.77 7.67
C LYS A 799 3.48 15.14 6.72
N TYR A 800 3.54 15.51 5.44
CA TYR A 800 2.69 14.95 4.40
C TYR A 800 2.86 13.43 4.28
N TYR A 801 4.10 12.93 4.34
CA TYR A 801 4.39 11.49 4.35
C TYR A 801 4.14 10.80 5.71
N GLY A 802 3.47 11.46 6.65
CA GLY A 802 3.05 10.87 7.93
C GLY A 802 4.14 10.79 9.01
N LEU A 803 5.30 11.42 8.81
CA LEU A 803 6.43 11.33 9.74
C LEU A 803 6.34 12.29 10.94
N LYS A 804 5.27 13.08 11.06
CA LYS A 804 5.09 14.12 12.11
C LYS A 804 5.27 13.58 13.53
N SER A 805 4.91 12.33 13.78
CA SER A 805 4.97 11.69 15.10
C SER A 805 6.16 10.74 15.28
N SER A 806 7.07 10.66 14.31
CA SER A 806 8.24 9.80 14.39
C SER A 806 9.26 10.28 15.42
N GLY A 807 10.02 9.36 16.04
CA GLY A 807 11.09 9.72 16.98
C GLY A 807 12.16 10.59 16.32
N GLU A 808 12.39 10.37 15.04
CA GLU A 808 13.35 11.07 14.20
C GLU A 808 12.89 12.50 13.90
N PHE A 809 11.58 12.73 13.68
CA PHE A 809 11.03 14.07 13.58
C PHE A 809 11.19 14.85 14.89
N ILE A 810 11.02 14.20 16.04
CA ILE A 810 11.26 14.81 17.35
C ILE A 810 12.74 15.19 17.52
N VAL A 811 13.66 14.34 17.06
CA VAL A 811 15.11 14.62 17.07
C VAL A 811 15.45 15.80 16.15
N LEU A 812 14.92 15.82 14.93
CA LEU A 812 15.08 16.92 13.97
C LEU A 812 14.58 18.24 14.55
N ARG A 813 13.36 18.23 15.09
CA ARG A 813 12.76 19.39 15.75
C ARG A 813 13.61 19.87 16.92
N SER A 814 13.99 18.97 17.83
CA SER A 814 14.80 19.30 19.01
C SER A 814 16.14 19.93 18.61
N TYR A 815 16.76 19.43 17.54
CA TYR A 815 18.01 19.98 17.00
C TYR A 815 17.85 21.44 16.58
N TYR A 816 16.83 21.76 15.79
CA TYR A 816 16.63 23.12 15.26
C TYR A 816 16.06 24.08 16.31
N VAL A 817 15.16 23.63 17.19
CA VAL A 817 14.70 24.39 18.37
C VAL A 817 15.88 24.79 19.25
N GLY A 818 16.85 23.88 19.44
CA GLY A 818 18.07 24.16 20.19
C GLY A 818 18.97 25.24 19.56
N LYS A 819 18.79 25.53 18.25
CA LYS A 819 19.50 26.62 17.57
C LYS A 819 18.71 27.93 17.61
N SER A 820 17.40 27.88 17.39
CA SER A 820 16.51 29.05 17.42
C SER A 820 15.07 28.63 17.68
N ALA A 821 14.36 29.38 18.52
CA ALA A 821 12.91 29.25 18.71
C ALA A 821 12.15 29.44 17.38
N GLU A 822 12.65 30.33 16.52
CA GLU A 822 12.10 30.60 15.19
C GLU A 822 12.09 29.33 14.32
N TYR A 823 13.15 28.53 14.33
CA TYR A 823 13.21 27.28 13.57
C TYR A 823 12.24 26.24 14.12
N GLY A 824 12.02 26.23 15.43
CA GLY A 824 10.95 25.45 16.06
C GLY A 824 9.58 25.78 15.49
N ARG A 825 9.24 27.07 15.44
CA ARG A 825 7.98 27.55 14.84
C ARG A 825 7.88 27.19 13.36
N ILE A 826 8.96 27.37 12.58
CA ILE A 826 9.01 26.96 11.17
C ILE A 826 8.71 25.48 11.00
N ILE A 827 9.27 24.62 11.85
CA ILE A 827 9.02 23.18 11.80
C ILE A 827 7.57 22.87 12.17
N ASP A 828 7.05 23.49 13.23
CA ASP A 828 5.71 23.21 13.73
C ASP A 828 4.62 23.63 12.75
N PHE A 829 4.85 24.71 11.99
CA PHE A 829 3.88 25.27 11.04
C PHE A 829 4.21 25.05 9.56
N ALA A 830 5.29 24.31 9.25
CA ALA A 830 5.59 23.93 7.88
C ALA A 830 4.38 23.27 7.20
N GLY A 831 3.93 23.84 6.08
CA GLY A 831 2.76 23.40 5.32
C GLY A 831 1.42 24.05 5.71
N GLU A 832 1.39 24.81 6.79
CA GLU A 832 0.18 25.52 7.22
C GLU A 832 0.14 26.92 6.59
N GLN A 833 -1.07 27.40 6.26
CA GLN A 833 -1.26 28.77 5.82
C GLN A 833 -1.20 29.71 7.02
N VAL A 834 0.02 30.19 7.32
CA VAL A 834 0.31 31.07 8.45
C VAL A 834 0.42 32.53 8.03
N LEU A 835 -0.33 33.41 8.68
CA LEU A 835 -0.08 34.85 8.69
C LEU A 835 0.93 35.18 9.80
N ARG A 836 2.14 35.58 9.43
CA ARG A 836 3.18 35.97 10.40
C ARG A 836 3.28 37.48 10.58
N GLY A 837 3.39 37.91 11.83
CA GLY A 837 3.82 39.24 12.22
C GLY A 837 5.32 39.46 12.05
N THR A 838 5.77 40.57 12.58
CA THR A 838 7.16 41.01 12.58
C THR A 838 7.66 41.09 14.02
N ALA A 839 8.94 41.42 14.21
CA ALA A 839 9.48 41.66 15.56
C ALA A 839 9.03 43.00 16.19
N SER A 840 7.93 43.58 15.73
CA SER A 840 7.33 44.83 16.20
C SER A 840 5.85 44.59 16.46
N GLY A 841 5.27 45.30 17.43
CA GLY A 841 3.84 45.16 17.72
C GLY A 841 2.96 45.43 16.47
N ASP A 842 2.24 44.40 16.06
CA ASP A 842 1.46 44.34 14.84
C ASP A 842 -0.04 44.23 15.12
N SER A 843 -0.86 44.55 14.10
CA SER A 843 -2.30 44.30 14.13
C SER A 843 -2.68 43.48 12.91
N LEU A 844 -2.98 42.20 13.14
CA LEU A 844 -3.14 41.19 12.10
C LEU A 844 -4.50 40.51 12.21
N SER A 845 -5.05 40.11 11.06
CA SER A 845 -6.30 39.36 10.95
C SER A 845 -6.14 38.30 9.87
N VAL A 846 -6.53 37.05 10.15
CA VAL A 846 -6.35 35.90 9.24
C VAL A 846 -7.07 36.10 7.89
N GLY A 847 -8.09 36.96 7.84
CA GLY A 847 -8.89 37.21 6.64
C GLY A 847 -9.52 35.92 6.10
N SER A 848 -9.75 35.83 4.79
CA SER A 848 -10.29 34.61 4.17
C SER A 848 -9.23 33.57 3.81
N GLN A 849 -7.95 33.92 3.88
CA GLN A 849 -6.85 33.11 3.35
C GLN A 849 -6.18 32.26 4.43
N TYR A 850 -5.89 32.82 5.61
CA TYR A 850 -5.18 32.11 6.65
C TYR A 850 -6.16 31.46 7.65
N THR A 851 -5.69 30.46 8.38
CA THR A 851 -6.38 29.88 9.56
C THR A 851 -5.43 29.76 10.74
N LEU A 852 -4.21 30.31 10.61
CA LEU A 852 -3.19 30.33 11.65
C LEU A 852 -2.50 31.70 11.61
N ILE A 853 -2.33 32.31 12.76
CA ILE A 853 -1.66 33.59 12.94
C ILE A 853 -0.59 33.48 14.04
N ASP A 854 0.60 34.02 13.76
CA ASP A 854 1.75 34.02 14.65
C ASP A 854 2.29 35.45 14.73
N GLY A 855 2.15 36.11 15.88
CA GLY A 855 2.57 37.51 16.10
C GLY A 855 4.09 37.68 16.09
N ASP A 856 4.83 36.60 16.32
CA ASP A 856 6.29 36.56 16.42
C ASP A 856 6.84 37.23 17.68
N SER A 857 7.23 38.50 17.64
CA SER A 857 7.76 39.21 18.81
C SER A 857 7.24 40.64 18.84
N GLY A 858 6.84 41.13 20.01
CA GLY A 858 6.22 42.45 20.13
C GLY A 858 4.90 42.32 20.87
N ASP A 859 4.23 43.45 21.08
CA ASP A 859 2.89 43.44 21.69
C ASP A 859 1.85 43.46 20.57
N ASP A 860 1.30 42.29 20.24
CA ASP A 860 0.52 42.06 19.03
C ASP A 860 -0.99 42.01 19.27
N TRP A 861 -1.75 42.40 18.24
CA TRP A 861 -3.22 42.32 18.20
C TRP A 861 -3.66 41.38 17.08
N LEU A 862 -4.01 40.14 17.43
CA LEU A 862 -4.28 39.06 16.49
C LEU A 862 -5.78 38.71 16.44
N ARG A 863 -6.37 38.57 15.24
CA ARG A 863 -7.80 38.24 15.05
C ARG A 863 -8.03 37.04 14.13
N GLY A 864 -8.70 36.00 14.63
CA GLY A 864 -9.18 34.83 13.87
C GLY A 864 -10.47 35.09 13.07
N GLU A 865 -11.34 35.98 13.56
CA GLU A 865 -12.61 36.34 12.92
C GLU A 865 -13.68 35.24 12.97
N SER A 866 -13.84 34.44 11.92
CA SER A 866 -14.87 33.38 11.85
C SER A 866 -14.31 32.19 11.11
N GLY A 867 -14.33 31.03 11.74
CA GLY A 867 -13.57 29.87 11.32
C GLY A 867 -12.99 29.17 12.55
N ASN A 868 -12.27 28.07 12.32
CA ASN A 868 -11.51 27.42 13.37
C ASN A 868 -10.06 27.89 13.20
N ASP A 869 -9.64 28.82 14.04
CA ASP A 869 -8.39 29.56 13.86
C ASP A 869 -7.34 29.17 14.90
N THR A 870 -6.07 29.18 14.52
CA THR A 870 -4.95 28.96 15.45
C THR A 870 -4.20 30.26 15.72
N LEU A 871 -4.17 30.72 16.96
CA LEU A 871 -3.56 31.99 17.36
C LEU A 871 -2.35 31.77 18.25
N ILE A 872 -1.25 32.44 17.93
CA ILE A 872 0.01 32.41 18.67
C ILE A 872 0.47 33.85 18.83
N GLY A 873 0.47 34.36 20.05
CA GLY A 873 0.97 35.71 20.33
C GLY A 873 2.44 35.82 19.96
N GLY A 874 3.24 34.88 20.46
CA GLY A 874 4.68 34.95 20.32
C GLY A 874 5.26 35.52 21.60
N THR A 875 6.36 36.26 21.53
CA THR A 875 6.94 36.88 22.72
C THR A 875 6.52 38.34 22.87
N GLY A 876 5.89 38.70 23.98
CA GLY A 876 5.46 40.05 24.29
C GLY A 876 4.19 40.04 25.14
N ASP A 877 3.45 41.15 25.17
CA ASP A 877 2.15 41.19 25.83
C ASP A 877 1.04 41.27 24.77
N ASP A 878 0.51 40.10 24.37
CA ASP A 878 -0.35 39.98 23.19
C ASP A 878 -1.87 39.99 23.49
N ALA A 879 -2.66 40.43 22.51
CA ALA A 879 -4.13 40.39 22.54
C ALA A 879 -4.66 39.48 21.41
N LEU A 880 -5.20 38.32 21.79
CA LEU A 880 -5.64 37.26 20.90
C LEU A 880 -7.18 37.19 20.85
N TYR A 881 -7.77 37.41 19.68
CA TYR A 881 -9.22 37.36 19.46
C TYR A 881 -9.57 36.19 18.54
N GLY A 882 -10.03 35.06 19.07
CA GLY A 882 -10.40 33.90 18.24
C GLY A 882 -11.59 34.21 17.34
N GLY A 883 -12.72 34.54 17.95
CA GLY A 883 -13.92 34.96 17.22
C GLY A 883 -15.01 33.89 17.27
N LYS A 884 -15.50 33.44 16.12
CA LYS A 884 -16.52 32.37 16.05
C LYS A 884 -15.96 31.12 15.41
N GLY A 885 -16.16 29.97 16.05
CA GLY A 885 -15.71 28.65 15.61
C GLY A 885 -14.90 27.99 16.73
N ASP A 886 -14.29 26.83 16.46
CA ASP A 886 -13.47 26.14 17.45
C ASP A 886 -12.01 26.54 17.28
N ASP A 887 -11.54 27.47 18.11
CA ASP A 887 -10.25 28.12 18.01
C ASP A 887 -9.18 27.46 18.90
N LEU A 888 -7.93 27.54 18.47
CA LEU A 888 -6.76 27.00 19.14
C LEU A 888 -5.77 28.10 19.49
N TYR A 889 -5.52 28.32 20.77
CA TYR A 889 -4.53 29.27 21.26
C TYR A 889 -3.29 28.52 21.73
N ILE A 890 -2.11 28.82 21.16
CA ILE A 890 -0.85 28.17 21.56
C ILE A 890 -0.04 29.14 22.40
N PHE A 891 0.24 28.74 23.65
CA PHE A 891 1.03 29.52 24.59
C PHE A 891 2.31 28.76 24.94
N ASN A 892 3.46 29.30 24.52
CA ASN A 892 4.79 28.73 24.70
C ASN A 892 5.48 29.30 25.95
N LYS A 893 6.59 28.65 26.34
CA LYS A 893 7.43 29.13 27.46
C LYS A 893 8.13 30.42 27.03
N GLY A 894 7.97 31.49 27.80
CA GLY A 894 8.57 32.79 27.54
C GLY A 894 7.75 33.71 26.63
N ASP A 895 6.50 33.35 26.34
CA ASP A 895 5.61 34.16 25.50
C ASP A 895 5.20 35.47 26.19
N GLY A 896 5.20 35.54 27.53
CA GLY A 896 4.92 36.77 28.26
C GLY A 896 3.50 36.83 28.81
N VAL A 897 2.82 37.97 28.68
CA VAL A 897 1.49 38.20 29.28
C VAL A 897 0.43 38.38 28.21
N ASP A 898 -0.19 37.27 27.82
CA ASP A 898 -1.19 37.24 26.77
C ASP A 898 -2.61 37.42 27.33
N ARG A 899 -3.49 38.03 26.55
CA ARG A 899 -4.91 38.14 26.83
C ARG A 899 -5.74 37.57 25.68
N ILE A 900 -6.57 36.57 26.00
CA ILE A 900 -7.48 35.90 25.08
C ILE A 900 -8.89 36.48 25.23
N TYR A 901 -9.49 36.78 24.09
CA TYR A 901 -10.86 37.27 23.94
C TYR A 901 -11.65 36.29 23.08
N ASP A 902 -12.44 35.44 23.74
CA ASP A 902 -13.30 34.47 23.08
C ASP A 902 -14.74 35.02 22.86
N MET A 903 -15.50 34.40 21.97
CA MET A 903 -16.90 34.79 21.70
C MET A 903 -17.89 33.64 21.50
N ASN A 904 -17.54 32.57 20.78
CA ASN A 904 -18.43 31.41 20.55
C ASN A 904 -17.70 30.29 19.78
N GLY A 905 -17.29 29.24 20.49
CA GLY A 905 -16.96 27.91 19.96
C GLY A 905 -17.69 26.80 20.70
N LEU A 906 -17.59 25.58 20.18
CA LEU A 906 -18.04 24.35 20.84
C LEU A 906 -16.87 23.55 21.44
N ALA A 907 -15.64 23.85 21.04
CA ALA A 907 -14.45 23.09 21.38
C ALA A 907 -13.16 23.93 21.36
N ASP A 908 -13.20 25.16 21.88
CA ASP A 908 -12.02 26.02 21.97
C ASP A 908 -10.94 25.40 22.87
N GLU A 909 -9.68 25.54 22.46
CA GLU A 909 -8.53 24.92 23.13
C GLU A 909 -7.40 25.92 23.41
N VAL A 910 -6.87 25.93 24.64
CA VAL A 910 -5.58 26.56 24.95
C VAL A 910 -4.52 25.48 25.17
N ARG A 911 -3.50 25.45 24.31
CA ARG A 911 -2.34 24.56 24.44
C ARG A 911 -1.21 25.26 25.18
N LEU A 912 -1.07 24.88 26.44
CA LEU A 912 0.01 25.31 27.30
C LEU A 912 1.22 24.42 27.05
N LYS A 913 2.33 24.98 26.56
CA LYS A 913 3.60 24.24 26.47
C LYS A 913 4.31 24.16 27.82
N HIS A 914 3.58 24.07 28.93
CA HIS A 914 4.11 23.94 30.29
C HIS A 914 3.62 22.63 30.92
N LYS A 915 4.37 22.13 31.90
CA LYS A 915 3.95 20.96 32.68
C LYS A 915 2.72 21.33 33.49
N LEU A 916 1.73 20.43 33.58
CA LEU A 916 0.50 20.67 34.34
C LEU A 916 0.73 21.10 35.80
N GLN A 917 1.83 20.66 36.42
CA GLN A 917 2.19 21.01 37.81
C GLN A 917 2.54 22.49 37.95
N ASP A 918 3.02 23.11 36.88
CA ASP A 918 3.45 24.51 36.84
C ASP A 918 2.30 25.44 36.41
N VAL A 919 1.11 24.91 36.10
CA VAL A 919 -0.03 25.68 35.57
C VAL A 919 -1.04 25.96 36.68
N ILE A 920 -1.24 27.23 37.00
CA ILE A 920 -2.17 27.66 38.06
C ILE A 920 -3.34 28.45 37.49
N PHE A 921 -4.55 28.02 37.81
CA PHE A 921 -5.78 28.74 37.51
C PHE A 921 -6.22 29.61 38.68
N GLU A 922 -6.50 30.88 38.43
CA GLU A 922 -6.98 31.84 39.40
C GLU A 922 -8.14 32.64 38.83
N ARG A 923 -9.24 32.69 39.57
CA ARG A 923 -10.31 33.64 39.28
C ARG A 923 -9.91 35.05 39.72
N ARG A 924 -9.90 36.00 38.79
CA ARG A 924 -9.66 37.42 39.07
C ARG A 924 -10.78 38.28 38.50
N SER A 925 -11.69 38.73 39.38
CA SER A 925 -12.90 39.46 38.99
C SER A 925 -13.77 38.64 38.02
N ASP A 926 -13.89 39.09 36.77
CA ASP A 926 -14.66 38.45 35.71
C ASP A 926 -13.78 37.58 34.78
N ASP A 927 -12.46 37.59 34.99
CA ASP A 927 -11.46 36.92 34.14
C ASP A 927 -10.96 35.62 34.79
N LEU A 928 -10.52 34.67 33.96
CA LEU A 928 -9.71 33.52 34.39
C LEU A 928 -8.24 33.81 34.07
N VAL A 929 -7.39 33.80 35.09
CA VAL A 929 -5.94 34.00 34.94
C VAL A 929 -5.26 32.66 35.07
N VAL A 930 -4.50 32.28 34.05
CA VAL A 930 -3.61 31.11 34.03
C VAL A 930 -2.18 31.62 34.13
N TYR A 931 -1.45 31.26 35.18
CA TYR A 931 -0.08 31.73 35.35
C TYR A 931 0.87 30.61 35.80
N MET A 932 2.16 30.82 35.53
CA MET A 932 3.19 29.82 35.77
C MET A 932 4.16 30.29 36.86
N PRO A 933 4.04 29.78 38.10
CA PRO A 933 4.81 30.28 39.24
C PRO A 933 6.32 30.22 39.00
N GLY A 934 6.99 31.36 39.17
CA GLY A 934 8.44 31.47 38.95
C GLY A 934 8.83 31.89 37.52
N SER A 935 7.86 32.15 36.65
CA SER A 935 8.05 32.80 35.34
C SER A 935 7.29 34.12 35.26
N LEU A 936 7.49 34.88 34.19
CA LEU A 936 6.66 36.04 33.82
C LEU A 936 5.44 35.62 32.98
N ASP A 937 5.34 34.34 32.62
CA ASP A 937 4.33 33.83 31.70
C ASP A 937 2.95 33.82 32.37
N SER A 938 1.96 34.42 31.71
CA SER A 938 0.55 34.28 32.08
C SER A 938 -0.38 34.49 30.89
N VAL A 939 -1.51 33.78 30.89
CA VAL A 939 -2.61 33.94 29.96
C VAL A 939 -3.85 34.40 30.71
N VAL A 940 -4.47 35.48 30.28
CA VAL A 940 -5.72 35.99 30.83
C VAL A 940 -6.85 35.71 29.86
N ILE A 941 -7.82 34.90 30.26
CA ILE A 941 -9.07 34.73 29.51
C ILE A 941 -10.06 35.78 29.97
N ASP A 942 -10.33 36.74 29.09
CA ASP A 942 -11.19 37.88 29.36
C ASP A 942 -12.64 37.43 29.51
N SER A 943 -13.35 37.99 30.50
CA SER A 943 -14.79 37.81 30.66
C SER A 943 -15.28 36.35 30.87
N TRP A 944 -14.39 35.40 31.18
CA TRP A 944 -14.70 33.98 31.46
C TRP A 944 -15.94 33.78 32.35
N TYR A 945 -16.12 34.62 33.37
CA TYR A 945 -17.20 34.50 34.34
C TYR A 945 -18.49 35.27 33.97
N ARG A 946 -18.56 35.90 32.78
CA ARG A 946 -19.75 36.64 32.31
C ARG A 946 -20.75 35.79 31.53
N GLY A 947 -20.34 34.66 30.98
CA GLY A 947 -21.19 33.75 30.23
C GLY A 947 -20.39 32.63 29.57
N ASP A 948 -21.07 31.56 29.16
CA ASP A 948 -20.40 30.37 28.59
C ASP A 948 -19.71 30.68 27.25
N ASN A 949 -20.23 31.64 26.49
CA ASN A 949 -19.66 32.16 25.24
C ASN A 949 -18.22 32.70 25.34
N TYR A 950 -17.72 33.01 26.54
CA TYR A 950 -16.37 33.57 26.75
C TYR A 950 -15.40 32.55 27.36
N LYS A 951 -15.84 31.29 27.49
CA LYS A 951 -15.01 30.23 28.06
C LYS A 951 -14.26 29.53 26.95
N ILE A 952 -13.10 29.01 27.33
CA ILE A 952 -12.36 28.02 26.54
C ILE A 952 -12.76 26.65 27.06
N GLU A 953 -13.18 25.75 26.18
CA GLU A 953 -13.65 24.43 26.60
C GLU A 953 -12.55 23.58 27.24
N THR A 954 -11.33 23.65 26.70
CA THR A 954 -10.24 22.73 27.06
C THR A 954 -8.89 23.44 27.19
N PHE A 955 -8.14 23.08 28.23
CA PHE A 955 -6.72 23.44 28.37
C PHE A 955 -5.87 22.18 28.32
N THR A 956 -4.85 22.16 27.48
CA THR A 956 -3.97 21.01 27.27
C THR A 956 -2.55 21.33 27.69
N SER A 957 -1.90 20.42 28.43
CA SER A 957 -0.53 20.56 28.94
C SER A 957 0.52 20.08 27.93
N GLU A 958 1.81 20.33 28.24
CA GLU A 958 2.95 19.90 27.42
C GLU A 958 2.98 18.38 27.14
N ASP A 959 2.47 17.56 28.06
CA ASP A 959 2.38 16.10 27.97
C ASP A 959 1.02 15.58 27.43
N GLY A 960 0.17 16.47 26.89
CA GLY A 960 -1.08 16.11 26.20
C GLY A 960 -2.25 15.74 27.12
N LYS A 961 -2.10 15.90 28.44
CA LYS A 961 -3.25 15.81 29.36
C LYS A 961 -4.09 17.06 29.23
N PHE A 962 -5.38 16.94 29.53
CA PHE A 962 -6.31 18.06 29.38
C PHE A 962 -7.21 18.26 30.59
N ILE A 963 -7.64 19.50 30.81
CA ILE A 963 -8.65 19.88 31.81
C ILE A 963 -9.75 20.68 31.12
N THR A 964 -11.01 20.33 31.39
CA THR A 964 -12.17 21.02 30.81
C THR A 964 -12.63 22.19 31.67
N HIS A 965 -13.34 23.15 31.07
CA HIS A 965 -13.91 24.29 31.79
C HIS A 965 -14.76 23.89 33.01
N THR A 966 -15.42 22.73 32.96
CA THR A 966 -16.20 22.19 34.09
C THR A 966 -15.34 21.71 35.27
N GLN A 967 -14.11 21.27 35.00
CA GLN A 967 -13.18 20.77 36.00
C GLN A 967 -12.35 21.89 36.63
N ILE A 968 -12.10 22.98 35.90
CA ILE A 968 -11.29 24.12 36.37
C ILE A 968 -11.83 24.70 37.69
N GLU A 969 -13.14 24.92 37.81
CA GLU A 969 -13.72 25.44 39.06
C GLU A 969 -13.49 24.51 40.26
N SER A 970 -13.55 23.20 40.01
CA SER A 970 -13.29 22.20 41.04
C SER A 970 -11.82 22.21 41.46
N LEU A 971 -10.90 22.39 40.52
CA LEU A 971 -9.47 22.54 40.79
C LEU A 971 -9.19 23.83 41.58
N ILE A 972 -9.75 24.98 41.18
CA ILE A 972 -9.61 26.26 41.91
C ILE A 972 -10.09 26.10 43.36
N GLN A 973 -11.22 25.41 43.57
CA GLN A 973 -11.77 25.15 44.90
C GLN A 973 -10.88 24.21 45.73
N ALA A 974 -10.31 23.17 45.12
CA ALA A 974 -9.38 22.26 45.79
C ALA A 974 -8.11 22.99 46.23
N MET A 975 -7.56 23.84 45.34
CA MET A 975 -6.39 24.66 45.62
C MET A 975 -6.64 25.65 46.77
N SER A 976 -7.78 26.34 46.75
CA SER A 976 -8.19 27.25 47.82
C SER A 976 -8.35 26.53 49.17
N THR A 977 -8.89 25.32 49.15
CA THR A 977 -9.09 24.49 50.35
C THR A 977 -7.74 24.09 50.96
N PHE A 978 -6.79 23.61 50.16
CA PHE A 978 -5.46 23.28 50.67
C PHE A 978 -4.74 24.51 51.21
N GLN A 979 -4.82 25.67 50.55
CA GLN A 979 -4.20 26.89 51.07
C GLN A 979 -4.80 27.29 52.43
N LYS A 980 -6.11 27.12 52.60
CA LYS A 980 -6.79 27.36 53.88
C LYS A 980 -6.34 26.39 54.97
N ASP A 981 -6.16 25.11 54.64
CA ASP A 981 -5.84 24.05 55.60
C ASP A 981 -4.36 24.06 56.02
N THR A 982 -3.46 24.41 55.09
CA THR A 982 -2.01 24.39 55.33
C THR A 982 -1.42 25.77 55.67
N GLY A 983 -2.11 26.84 55.29
CA GLY A 983 -1.59 28.21 55.35
C GLY A 983 -0.49 28.51 54.31
N MET A 984 -0.17 27.55 53.43
CA MET A 984 0.85 27.70 52.39
C MET A 984 0.24 28.27 51.11
N THR A 985 0.93 29.21 50.47
CA THR A 985 0.57 29.59 49.10
C THR A 985 0.88 28.43 48.14
N TRP A 986 0.21 28.41 46.98
CA TRP A 986 0.46 27.35 46.00
C TRP A 986 1.91 27.29 45.52
N GLN A 987 2.55 28.45 45.37
CA GLN A 987 3.98 28.56 45.07
C GLN A 987 4.88 27.95 46.17
N GLN A 988 4.52 28.12 47.45
CA GLN A 988 5.23 27.48 48.55
C GLN A 988 4.99 25.97 48.57
N ALA A 989 3.78 25.52 48.25
CA ALA A 989 3.41 24.11 48.19
C ALA A 989 4.18 23.35 47.09
N LEU A 990 4.36 23.96 45.91
CA LEU A 990 5.15 23.39 44.81
C LEU A 990 6.59 23.05 45.23
N SER A 991 7.19 23.87 46.11
CA SER A 991 8.57 23.65 46.59
C SER A 991 8.64 22.71 47.80
N SER A 992 7.66 22.80 48.71
CA SER A 992 7.72 22.15 50.03
C SER A 992 6.93 20.85 50.13
N GLN A 993 5.91 20.66 49.28
CA GLN A 993 5.02 19.48 49.26
C GLN A 993 4.65 19.05 47.82
N PRO A 994 5.64 18.85 46.93
CA PRO A 994 5.39 18.61 45.50
C PRO A 994 4.48 17.41 45.22
N SER A 995 4.60 16.32 45.99
CA SER A 995 3.76 15.13 45.81
C SER A 995 2.28 15.36 46.14
N GLN A 996 1.96 16.25 47.09
CA GLN A 996 0.57 16.59 47.39
C GLN A 996 -0.02 17.49 46.31
N VAL A 997 0.77 18.45 45.80
CA VAL A 997 0.37 19.28 44.67
C VAL A 997 0.11 18.42 43.44
N GLU A 998 1.03 17.52 43.11
CA GLU A 998 0.89 16.59 41.99
C GLU A 998 -0.40 15.75 42.11
N SER A 999 -0.67 15.19 43.29
CA SER A 999 -1.88 14.42 43.59
C SER A 999 -3.17 15.24 43.37
N ILE A 1000 -3.19 16.50 43.81
CA ILE A 1000 -4.36 17.37 43.64
C ILE A 1000 -4.54 17.71 42.16
N VAL A 1001 -3.48 18.11 41.45
CA VAL A 1001 -3.61 18.54 40.06
C VAL A 1001 -3.98 17.36 39.15
N THR A 1002 -3.31 16.21 39.27
CA THR A 1002 -3.60 15.03 38.44
C THR A 1002 -5.00 14.43 38.64
N GLN A 1003 -5.69 14.74 39.74
CA GLN A 1003 -7.08 14.32 39.95
C GLN A 1003 -8.06 14.99 38.96
N TYR A 1004 -7.75 16.20 38.49
CA TYR A 1004 -8.64 16.99 37.63
C TYR A 1004 -8.21 17.01 36.17
N TRP A 1005 -6.94 16.71 35.89
CA TRP A 1005 -6.42 16.57 34.53
C TRP A 1005 -6.64 15.14 34.02
N THR A 1006 -7.24 15.03 32.85
CA THR A 1006 -7.57 13.75 32.20
C THR A 1006 -6.41 13.35 31.29
N ALA A 1007 -6.06 12.07 31.27
CA ALA A 1007 -5.11 11.54 30.30
C ALA A 1007 -5.70 11.65 28.87
N PRO A 1008 -4.87 11.88 27.84
CA PRO A 1008 -5.36 11.85 26.47
C PRO A 1008 -6.04 10.50 26.21
N THR A 1009 -7.25 10.53 25.64
CA THR A 1009 -7.87 9.33 25.08
C THR A 1009 -6.98 8.85 23.94
N ALA A 1010 -6.42 7.65 24.11
CA ALA A 1010 -5.54 7.01 23.13
C ALA A 1010 -6.25 6.71 21.82
#